data_AF-A0A7U7J2Y3-F1
#
_entry.id   AF-A0A7U7J2Y3-F1
#
_cell.length_a   1.000
_cell.length_b   1.000
_cell.length_c   1.000
_cell.angle_alpha   90.00
_cell.angle_beta   90.00
_cell.angle_gamma   90.00
#
_symmetry.space_group_name_H-M   'P 1'
#
loop_
_entity.id
_entity.type
_entity.pdbx_description
1 polymer ?
#
loop_
_entity_poly.entity_id
_entity_poly.type
_entity_poly.pdbx_seq_one_letter_code
_entity_poly.pdbx_strand_id
1 'polypeptide(L)'
;MDETEIWLWPEGRHGEHLRGWTPDETRRFPELIGIEPAIRDPHALITGPCAVPLETGLPSPFADWLVARLRQTSPLRLRLSATLPKAWQCFPYEWLTLDGAPLHDRLRVWRNVPRTAELPTPVHPAPVALLNLWPDTEQIQPPAGLDLSPVDVHRYDGPREVEALLGGQDSRVFSALCLIVHGSEQADALPFRLPDQILWALPPIPLPPLAILLACGDSNGNLLDYAATLLQRGAVAVLAALGQLDARDARALLPRLLQGWLTGEQIGDALDTAQTATTWLGKSRLCLLGAGELRMSEAPTLAERLMDGLAERARAGDDAALCELLPRLTLQTFMDNGELSQATQRLRDHLTVSELGASEANRLWLHRLDPHADALPILTRLWVAPLLTHLAEQHGHEFLNGCRQRLENLAKAHPEALGLYSDWAKAEYRRGHYARAVAATVEGLRCAAIMDEPVIRLLGSLVNLLLDLNLPEPAQTLFDLRDRWLDSDSFTGDFAAQERFKGLDYQGRRALRQGSYEAALLCFCRKRHQAPEHDENGQRELAWLLYAAALVGPTNGDSHDINYAKECQAILADRPEPGSGNDSVLYLLRALAAWAWRRRDAAAWEALAPWLPELKKRLESRQDTGPVGFTLSYLHLYQRESGETLALPDWGAICVALQDDRYFFELAVFSRLLERPRAEIERWLKRYQQERRVVMAKLALENLPNWLHSKLPETGPEDLSDQESRERELLLGVDKPDWNTLIAAHLLPW
;
A
#
# COMPACT_ATOMS: atom_id res chain seq x y z
N MET A 1 -5.95 -20.94 17.23
CA MET A 1 -4.66 -20.35 16.81
C MET A 1 -4.77 -20.26 15.32
N ASP A 2 -4.73 -19.05 14.78
CA ASP A 2 -4.91 -18.84 13.34
C ASP A 2 -3.70 -19.43 12.61
N GLU A 3 -3.97 -20.33 11.67
CA GLU A 3 -2.95 -20.94 10.82
C GLU A 3 -2.31 -19.84 9.96
N THR A 4 -0.98 -19.83 9.88
CA THR A 4 -0.28 -18.85 9.04
C THR A 4 -0.27 -19.33 7.59
N GLU A 5 -0.79 -18.51 6.67
CA GLU A 5 -0.72 -18.78 5.23
C GLU A 5 0.53 -18.17 4.60
N ILE A 6 1.27 -18.99 3.86
CA ILE A 6 2.38 -18.60 2.99
C ILE A 6 1.98 -18.87 1.55
N TRP A 7 2.15 -17.88 0.68
CA TRP A 7 2.07 -18.05 -0.75
C TRP A 7 3.46 -18.06 -1.40
N LEU A 8 3.65 -18.94 -2.37
CA LEU A 8 4.85 -19.03 -3.19
C LEU A 8 4.52 -18.97 -4.69
N TRP A 9 5.23 -18.12 -5.43
CA TRP A 9 5.11 -18.03 -6.89
C TRP A 9 6.38 -17.51 -7.56
N PRO A 10 6.60 -17.79 -8.86
CA PRO A 10 7.68 -17.20 -9.63
C PRO A 10 7.38 -15.76 -10.04
N GLU A 11 8.40 -14.91 -9.97
CA GLU A 11 8.38 -13.49 -10.29
C GLU A 11 9.49 -13.14 -11.31
N GLY A 12 9.26 -12.13 -12.15
CA GLY A 12 10.13 -11.74 -13.26
C GLY A 12 9.62 -12.24 -14.62
N ARG A 13 10.07 -11.62 -15.73
CA ARG A 13 9.58 -11.92 -17.10
C ARG A 13 9.78 -13.39 -17.49
N HIS A 14 10.79 -14.04 -16.92
CA HIS A 14 11.11 -15.45 -17.16
C HIS A 14 11.01 -16.29 -15.89
N GLY A 15 10.42 -15.75 -14.81
CA GLY A 15 10.47 -16.35 -13.49
C GLY A 15 11.91 -16.44 -13.01
N GLU A 16 12.57 -15.30 -12.78
CA GLU A 16 13.97 -15.28 -12.33
C GLU A 16 14.09 -15.34 -10.80
N HIS A 17 13.00 -15.03 -10.09
CA HIS A 17 12.98 -14.95 -8.63
C HIS A 17 11.79 -15.71 -8.04
N LEU A 18 11.99 -16.38 -6.91
CA LEU A 18 10.90 -16.92 -6.13
C LEU A 18 10.37 -15.84 -5.17
N ARG A 19 9.05 -15.66 -5.12
CA ARG A 19 8.38 -14.77 -4.19
C ARG A 19 7.74 -15.57 -3.07
N GLY A 20 8.07 -15.22 -1.82
CA GLY A 20 7.32 -15.62 -0.63
C GLY A 20 6.46 -14.47 -0.12
N TRP A 21 5.23 -14.76 0.24
CA TRP A 21 4.29 -13.76 0.75
C TRP A 21 3.47 -14.31 1.91
N THR A 22 3.22 -13.44 2.88
CA THR A 22 2.28 -13.59 3.99
C THR A 22 1.53 -12.26 4.14
N PRO A 23 0.40 -12.20 4.87
CA PRO A 23 -0.29 -10.93 5.12
C PRO A 23 0.59 -9.86 5.78
N ASP A 24 1.67 -10.28 6.45
CA ASP A 24 2.53 -9.40 7.24
C ASP A 24 3.91 -9.10 6.64
N GLU A 25 4.40 -9.96 5.74
CA GLU A 25 5.76 -9.86 5.18
C GLU A 25 5.79 -10.42 3.75
N THR A 26 6.63 -9.83 2.91
CA THR A 26 6.95 -10.32 1.57
C THR A 26 8.47 -10.44 1.40
N ARG A 27 8.93 -11.50 0.72
CA ARG A 27 10.37 -11.76 0.51
C ARG A 27 10.65 -12.25 -0.91
N ARG A 28 11.63 -11.63 -1.57
CA ARG A 28 12.17 -12.09 -2.86
C ARG A 28 13.38 -12.98 -2.62
N PHE A 29 13.44 -14.10 -3.34
CA PHE A 29 14.58 -15.01 -3.35
C PHE A 29 15.15 -15.07 -4.78
N PRO A 30 16.16 -14.25 -5.10
CA PRO A 30 16.60 -14.03 -6.48
C PRO A 30 17.34 -15.21 -7.11
N GLU A 31 17.82 -16.17 -6.32
CA GLU A 31 18.67 -17.28 -6.77
C GLU A 31 17.89 -18.60 -6.98
N LEU A 32 16.56 -18.62 -6.81
CA LEU A 32 15.81 -19.86 -6.57
C LEU A 32 14.97 -20.40 -7.73
N ILE A 33 15.06 -19.83 -8.93
CA ILE A 33 14.40 -20.41 -10.11
C ILE A 33 15.43 -21.08 -11.03
N GLY A 34 15.27 -22.39 -11.23
CA GLY A 34 16.24 -23.27 -11.89
C GLY A 34 17.07 -24.11 -10.91
N ILE A 35 17.07 -23.78 -9.62
CA ILE A 35 17.56 -24.67 -8.55
C ILE A 35 16.41 -25.61 -8.17
N GLU A 36 16.51 -26.86 -8.58
CA GLU A 36 15.64 -27.92 -8.06
C GLU A 36 15.96 -28.13 -6.57
N PRO A 37 14.95 -28.46 -5.73
CA PRO A 37 15.20 -28.85 -4.35
C PRO A 37 16.32 -29.90 -4.26
N ALA A 38 17.25 -29.73 -3.32
CA ALA A 38 18.58 -30.36 -3.36
C ALA A 38 18.59 -31.90 -3.16
N ILE A 39 17.42 -32.53 -3.02
CA ILE A 39 17.27 -33.96 -2.75
C ILE A 39 17.23 -34.73 -4.06
N ARG A 40 18.27 -35.55 -4.29
CA ARG A 40 18.46 -36.37 -5.50
C ARG A 40 17.58 -37.62 -5.56
N ASP A 41 16.91 -37.99 -4.46
CA ASP A 41 16.04 -39.17 -4.39
C ASP A 41 14.80 -38.94 -3.51
N PRO A 42 13.69 -38.45 -4.08
CA PRO A 42 12.40 -38.31 -3.39
C PRO A 42 11.88 -39.63 -2.80
N HIS A 43 12.22 -40.76 -3.42
CA HIS A 43 11.80 -42.08 -2.95
C HIS A 43 12.41 -42.38 -1.58
N ALA A 44 13.68 -42.04 -1.34
CA ALA A 44 14.33 -42.23 -0.04
C ALA A 44 13.71 -41.42 1.11
N LEU A 45 13.18 -40.23 0.81
CA LEU A 45 12.52 -39.37 1.81
C LEU A 45 11.11 -39.88 2.14
N ILE A 46 10.39 -40.37 1.13
CA ILE A 46 9.01 -40.81 1.23
C ILE A 46 8.90 -42.25 1.78
N THR A 47 9.83 -43.14 1.41
CA THR A 47 9.79 -44.58 1.75
C THR A 47 10.86 -45.02 2.75
N GLY A 48 11.89 -44.21 2.97
CA GLY A 48 13.04 -44.58 3.79
C GLY A 48 12.93 -44.09 5.25
N PRO A 49 13.80 -44.60 6.16
CA PRO A 49 13.92 -44.10 7.52
C PRO A 49 14.69 -42.76 7.61
N CYS A 50 15.00 -42.14 6.46
CA CYS A 50 15.91 -41.00 6.39
C CYS A 50 15.17 -39.70 6.76
N ALA A 51 15.45 -39.19 7.96
CA ALA A 51 15.06 -37.85 8.36
C ALA A 51 15.97 -36.82 7.68
N VAL A 52 15.43 -36.06 6.71
CA VAL A 52 16.17 -34.97 6.07
C VAL A 52 15.78 -33.64 6.74
N PRO A 53 16.74 -32.88 7.30
CA PRO A 53 16.48 -31.56 7.84
C PRO A 53 16.00 -30.60 6.76
N LEU A 54 15.06 -29.71 7.11
CA LEU A 54 14.48 -28.74 6.19
C LEU A 54 15.55 -27.85 5.53
N GLU A 55 16.58 -27.48 6.29
CA GLU A 55 17.72 -26.65 5.87
C GLU A 55 18.64 -27.37 4.87
N THR A 56 18.57 -28.70 4.81
CA THR A 56 19.31 -29.52 3.84
C THR A 56 18.47 -29.83 2.61
N GLY A 57 17.14 -29.94 2.77
CA GLY A 57 16.22 -30.28 1.68
C GLY A 57 15.85 -29.10 0.77
N LEU A 58 15.91 -27.87 1.30
CA LEU A 58 15.52 -26.66 0.59
C LEU A 58 16.69 -25.68 0.44
N PRO A 59 16.67 -24.79 -0.56
CA PRO A 59 17.69 -23.75 -0.69
C PRO A 59 17.75 -22.85 0.55
N SER A 60 18.96 -22.58 1.07
CA SER A 60 19.17 -21.97 2.39
C SER A 60 18.36 -20.68 2.64
N PRO A 61 18.32 -19.69 1.73
CA PRO A 61 17.56 -18.46 1.99
C PRO A 61 16.07 -18.69 2.23
N PHE A 62 15.47 -19.64 1.51
CA PHE A 62 14.06 -20.00 1.68
C PHE A 62 13.88 -20.90 2.90
N ALA A 63 14.80 -21.83 3.13
CA ALA A 63 14.76 -22.73 4.28
C ALA A 63 14.78 -21.94 5.60
N ASP A 64 15.72 -21.01 5.76
CA ASP A 64 15.85 -20.17 6.95
C ASP A 64 14.57 -19.37 7.22
N TRP A 65 13.97 -18.83 6.15
CA TRP A 65 12.73 -18.06 6.23
C TRP A 65 11.53 -18.92 6.67
N LEU A 66 11.44 -20.16 6.15
CA LEU A 66 10.40 -21.11 6.54
C LEU A 66 10.62 -21.65 7.96
N VAL A 67 11.86 -21.92 8.38
CA VAL A 67 12.20 -22.30 9.77
C VAL A 67 11.79 -21.21 10.75
N ALA A 68 12.12 -19.95 10.46
CA ALA A 68 11.76 -18.83 11.31
C ALA A 68 10.25 -18.78 11.57
N ARG A 69 9.44 -19.02 10.54
CA ARG A 69 7.98 -19.06 10.64
C ARG A 69 7.47 -20.27 11.39
N LEU A 70 7.93 -21.48 11.04
CA LEU A 70 7.53 -22.71 11.73
C LEU A 70 7.86 -22.68 13.23
N ARG A 71 8.88 -21.91 13.64
CA ARG A 71 9.22 -21.65 15.05
C ARG A 71 8.33 -20.63 15.73
N GLN A 72 7.76 -19.68 14.99
CA GLN A 72 6.85 -18.65 15.51
C GLN A 72 5.40 -19.15 15.56
N THR A 73 4.96 -19.87 14.52
CA THR A 73 3.59 -20.35 14.35
C THR A 73 3.57 -21.78 13.83
N SER A 74 2.65 -22.60 14.36
CA SER A 74 2.38 -23.96 13.91
C SER A 74 0.96 -24.34 14.30
N PRO A 75 0.12 -24.83 13.37
CA PRO A 75 0.41 -25.25 11.99
C PRO A 75 0.61 -24.10 10.98
N LEU A 76 1.16 -24.42 9.81
CA LEU A 76 1.46 -23.51 8.71
C LEU A 76 0.99 -24.08 7.37
N ARG A 77 0.37 -23.24 6.55
CA ARG A 77 -0.13 -23.57 5.21
C ARG A 77 0.74 -22.96 4.12
N LEU A 78 1.33 -23.79 3.27
CA LEU A 78 2.15 -23.41 2.14
C LEU A 78 1.39 -23.60 0.83
N ARG A 79 1.14 -22.50 0.13
CA ARG A 79 0.36 -22.44 -1.12
C ARG A 79 1.31 -22.26 -2.29
N LEU A 80 1.49 -23.32 -3.07
CA LEU A 80 2.35 -23.34 -4.24
C LEU A 80 1.55 -22.95 -5.48
N SER A 81 1.83 -21.77 -6.04
CA SER A 81 1.20 -21.31 -7.28
C SER A 81 1.37 -22.33 -8.40
N ALA A 82 0.33 -22.55 -9.21
CA ALA A 82 0.32 -23.40 -10.40
C ALA A 82 1.38 -23.01 -11.45
N THR A 83 1.91 -21.78 -11.35
CA THR A 83 2.99 -21.31 -12.22
C THR A 83 4.38 -21.77 -11.77
N LEU A 84 4.53 -22.37 -10.58
CA LEU A 84 5.82 -22.91 -10.13
C LEU A 84 6.23 -24.14 -10.96
N PRO A 85 7.54 -24.37 -11.14
CA PRO A 85 8.04 -25.56 -11.82
C PRO A 85 7.57 -26.87 -11.16
N LYS A 86 7.41 -27.92 -11.97
CA LYS A 86 7.01 -29.26 -11.52
C LYS A 86 7.84 -29.78 -10.34
N ALA A 87 9.16 -29.56 -10.35
CA ALA A 87 10.05 -29.98 -9.27
C ALA A 87 9.63 -29.41 -7.89
N TRP A 88 9.07 -28.21 -7.85
CA TRP A 88 8.51 -27.63 -6.62
C TRP A 88 7.17 -28.26 -6.25
N GLN A 89 6.30 -28.53 -7.24
CA GLN A 89 4.99 -29.14 -6.99
C GLN A 89 5.10 -30.58 -6.43
N CYS A 90 6.05 -31.35 -6.94
CA CYS A 90 6.23 -32.76 -6.58
C CYS A 90 7.11 -32.98 -5.34
N PHE A 91 7.70 -31.91 -4.78
CA PHE A 91 8.60 -32.05 -3.64
C PHE A 91 7.82 -32.41 -2.35
N PRO A 92 8.27 -33.41 -1.57
CA PRO A 92 7.59 -33.86 -0.35
C PRO A 92 7.99 -33.03 0.88
N TYR A 93 7.61 -31.74 0.92
CA TYR A 93 7.95 -30.81 2.01
C TYR A 93 7.54 -31.34 3.40
N GLU A 94 6.38 -31.98 3.47
CA GLU A 94 5.77 -32.49 4.71
C GLU A 94 6.61 -33.58 5.38
N TRP A 95 7.50 -34.23 4.62
CA TRP A 95 8.40 -35.29 5.09
C TRP A 95 9.75 -34.77 5.59
N LEU A 96 10.05 -33.48 5.39
CA LEU A 96 11.22 -32.86 5.99
C LEU A 96 11.09 -32.81 7.52
N THR A 97 12.22 -32.58 8.19
CA THR A 97 12.29 -32.48 9.65
C THR A 97 12.76 -31.11 10.10
N LEU A 98 12.23 -30.66 11.24
CA LEU A 98 12.73 -29.50 11.98
C LEU A 98 13.00 -29.94 13.41
N ASP A 99 14.24 -29.73 13.87
CA ASP A 99 14.71 -30.18 15.19
C ASP A 99 14.51 -31.70 15.41
N GLY A 100 14.62 -32.50 14.33
CA GLY A 100 14.45 -33.96 14.34
C GLY A 100 13.00 -34.46 14.29
N ALA A 101 12.01 -33.57 14.34
CA ALA A 101 10.59 -33.92 14.22
C ALA A 101 10.08 -33.74 12.78
N PRO A 102 9.32 -34.70 12.22
CA PRO A 102 8.67 -34.54 10.91
C PRO A 102 7.71 -33.36 10.85
N LEU A 103 7.59 -32.75 9.67
CA LEU A 103 6.71 -31.61 9.43
C LEU A 103 5.27 -32.00 9.09
N HIS A 104 4.94 -33.28 8.96
CA HIS A 104 3.61 -33.75 8.55
C HIS A 104 2.47 -33.35 9.49
N ASP A 105 2.72 -32.82 10.69
CA ASP A 105 1.69 -32.27 11.60
C ASP A 105 1.83 -30.74 11.76
N ARG A 106 2.84 -30.13 11.13
CA ARG A 106 3.20 -28.71 11.29
C ARG A 106 3.13 -27.91 9.99
N LEU A 107 3.31 -28.55 8.85
CA LEU A 107 3.31 -27.97 7.52
C LEU A 107 2.26 -28.67 6.65
N ARG A 108 1.45 -27.87 5.97
CA ARG A 108 0.47 -28.30 4.98
C ARG A 108 0.83 -27.70 3.64
N VAL A 109 0.88 -28.50 2.59
CA VAL A 109 1.21 -27.98 1.26
C VAL A 109 0.07 -28.17 0.29
N TRP A 110 -0.44 -27.05 -0.21
CA TRP A 110 -1.39 -27.01 -1.31
C TRP A 110 -0.62 -26.74 -2.59
N ARG A 111 -0.78 -27.64 -3.55
CA ARG A 111 -0.02 -27.68 -4.79
C ARG A 111 -0.87 -27.13 -5.93
N ASN A 112 -0.23 -26.63 -6.98
CA ASN A 112 -0.92 -26.12 -8.17
C ASN A 112 -2.09 -25.15 -7.86
N VAL A 113 -1.92 -24.28 -6.86
CA VAL A 113 -2.93 -23.31 -6.46
C VAL A 113 -3.01 -22.21 -7.53
N PRO A 114 -4.19 -21.82 -8.02
CA PRO A 114 -4.29 -20.69 -8.95
C PRO A 114 -3.69 -19.42 -8.36
N ARG A 115 -2.98 -18.62 -9.18
CA ARG A 115 -2.38 -17.34 -8.76
C ARG A 115 -3.46 -16.25 -8.73
N THR A 116 -4.34 -16.33 -7.74
CA THR A 116 -5.42 -15.38 -7.50
C THR A 116 -5.65 -15.19 -6.01
N ALA A 117 -6.08 -13.98 -5.61
CA ALA A 117 -6.54 -13.71 -4.26
C ALA A 117 -8.01 -14.14 -4.03
N GLU A 118 -8.71 -14.59 -5.06
CA GLU A 118 -10.11 -15.01 -4.97
C GLU A 118 -10.26 -16.43 -4.43
N LEU A 119 -11.15 -16.58 -3.45
CA LEU A 119 -11.55 -17.89 -2.95
C LEU A 119 -12.52 -18.58 -3.93
N PRO A 120 -12.49 -19.92 -4.02
CA PRO A 120 -13.44 -20.65 -4.84
C PRO A 120 -14.88 -20.42 -4.35
N THR A 121 -15.82 -20.32 -5.28
CA THR A 121 -17.25 -20.36 -4.93
C THR A 121 -17.59 -21.71 -4.31
N PRO A 122 -18.38 -21.76 -3.21
CA PRO A 122 -18.76 -23.03 -2.61
C PRO A 122 -19.53 -23.94 -3.58
N VAL A 123 -19.37 -25.23 -3.38
CA VAL A 123 -20.08 -26.25 -4.15
C VAL A 123 -21.50 -26.40 -3.60
N HIS A 124 -22.50 -26.24 -4.45
CA HIS A 124 -23.87 -26.54 -4.07
C HIS A 124 -24.02 -28.04 -3.76
N PRO A 125 -24.79 -28.41 -2.72
CA PRO A 125 -25.03 -29.81 -2.41
C PRO A 125 -25.61 -30.58 -3.60
N ALA A 126 -24.87 -31.60 -4.05
CA ALA A 126 -25.25 -32.51 -5.12
C ALA A 126 -24.59 -33.88 -4.87
N PRO A 127 -25.11 -34.99 -5.43
CA PRO A 127 -24.58 -36.32 -5.15
C PRO A 127 -23.07 -36.45 -5.39
N VAL A 128 -22.43 -37.40 -4.68
CA VAL A 128 -21.02 -37.78 -4.89
C VAL A 128 -20.96 -39.06 -5.72
N ALA A 129 -20.17 -39.07 -6.78
CA ALA A 129 -19.92 -40.28 -7.57
C ALA A 129 -18.72 -41.06 -7.01
N LEU A 130 -18.93 -42.30 -6.57
CA LEU A 130 -17.89 -43.23 -6.13
C LEU A 130 -17.66 -44.30 -7.21
N LEU A 131 -16.54 -44.21 -7.91
CA LEU A 131 -16.14 -45.11 -8.99
C LEU A 131 -15.14 -46.13 -8.43
N ASN A 132 -15.57 -47.37 -8.24
CA ASN A 132 -14.72 -48.43 -7.71
C ASN A 132 -14.28 -49.39 -8.81
N LEU A 133 -12.98 -49.38 -9.15
CA LEU A 133 -12.37 -50.23 -10.16
C LEU A 133 -11.44 -51.29 -9.57
N TRP A 134 -11.38 -51.44 -8.24
CA TRP A 134 -10.71 -52.58 -7.63
C TRP A 134 -11.45 -53.89 -7.96
N PRO A 135 -10.73 -55.00 -8.19
CA PRO A 135 -11.38 -56.29 -8.39
C PRO A 135 -12.03 -56.78 -7.10
N ASP A 136 -13.09 -57.58 -7.20
CA ASP A 136 -13.76 -58.22 -6.06
C ASP A 136 -12.82 -59.09 -5.21
N THR A 137 -11.69 -59.51 -5.79
CA THR A 137 -10.65 -60.29 -5.13
C THR A 137 -9.74 -59.47 -4.21
N GLU A 138 -9.85 -58.14 -4.21
CA GLU A 138 -9.07 -57.30 -3.29
C GLU A 138 -9.46 -57.56 -1.84
N GLN A 139 -8.45 -57.74 -0.97
CA GLN A 139 -8.64 -58.09 0.43
C GLN A 139 -9.31 -56.95 1.22
N ILE A 140 -9.11 -55.71 0.76
CA ILE A 140 -9.63 -54.51 1.38
C ILE A 140 -10.51 -53.82 0.34
N GLN A 141 -11.81 -53.91 0.52
CA GLN A 141 -12.79 -53.17 -0.29
C GLN A 141 -13.16 -51.84 0.38
N PRO A 142 -13.54 -50.81 -0.39
CA PRO A 142 -14.12 -49.59 0.17
C PRO A 142 -15.43 -49.91 0.90
N PRO A 143 -15.83 -49.10 1.90
CA PRO A 143 -17.03 -49.36 2.70
C PRO A 143 -18.27 -49.57 1.82
N ALA A 144 -19.04 -50.62 2.11
CA ALA A 144 -20.24 -50.99 1.34
C ALA A 144 -21.37 -49.94 1.42
N GLY A 145 -21.35 -49.10 2.47
CA GLY A 145 -22.21 -47.95 2.62
C GLY A 145 -21.45 -46.81 3.28
N LEU A 146 -21.58 -45.61 2.73
CA LEU A 146 -21.13 -44.36 3.29
C LEU A 146 -22.40 -43.61 3.72
N ASP A 147 -22.76 -43.67 5.00
CA ASP A 147 -23.91 -42.95 5.55
C ASP A 147 -23.55 -41.46 5.72
N LEU A 148 -23.55 -40.76 4.59
CA LEU A 148 -23.08 -39.38 4.47
C LEU A 148 -24.25 -38.41 4.27
N SER A 149 -25.16 -38.36 5.25
CA SER A 149 -26.16 -37.28 5.31
C SER A 149 -25.46 -35.91 5.29
N PRO A 150 -25.92 -34.91 4.51
CA PRO A 150 -27.23 -34.85 3.84
C PRO A 150 -27.22 -35.21 2.33
N VAL A 151 -26.14 -35.78 1.79
CA VAL A 151 -25.95 -35.94 0.33
C VAL A 151 -25.85 -37.41 -0.06
N ASP A 152 -26.53 -37.79 -1.15
CA ASP A 152 -26.47 -39.14 -1.68
C ASP A 152 -25.08 -39.48 -2.27
N VAL A 153 -24.59 -40.68 -1.99
CA VAL A 153 -23.39 -41.24 -2.63
C VAL A 153 -23.82 -42.27 -3.66
N HIS A 154 -23.56 -41.99 -4.93
CA HIS A 154 -23.83 -42.91 -6.03
C HIS A 154 -22.60 -43.76 -6.30
N ARG A 155 -22.69 -45.07 -6.02
CA ARG A 155 -21.60 -46.03 -6.20
C ARG A 155 -21.75 -46.78 -7.51
N TYR A 156 -20.63 -46.90 -8.23
CA TYR A 156 -20.51 -47.62 -9.50
C TYR A 156 -19.35 -48.61 -9.38
N ASP A 157 -19.63 -49.90 -9.45
CA ASP A 157 -18.66 -50.97 -9.22
C ASP A 157 -18.26 -51.64 -10.55
N GLY A 158 -16.95 -51.65 -10.81
CA GLY A 158 -16.33 -52.30 -11.95
C GLY A 158 -16.33 -51.47 -13.26
N PRO A 159 -15.50 -51.87 -14.25
CA PRO A 159 -15.26 -51.08 -15.46
C PRO A 159 -16.52 -50.76 -16.27
N ARG A 160 -17.49 -51.70 -16.36
CA ARG A 160 -18.68 -51.53 -17.20
C ARG A 160 -19.62 -50.43 -16.68
N GLU A 161 -19.87 -50.38 -15.38
CA GLU A 161 -20.75 -49.37 -14.78
C GLU A 161 -20.10 -47.99 -14.84
N VAL A 162 -18.79 -47.93 -14.59
CA VAL A 162 -17.99 -46.71 -14.69
C VAL A 162 -17.96 -46.19 -16.13
N GLU A 163 -17.74 -47.05 -17.13
CA GLU A 163 -17.78 -46.65 -18.55
C GLU A 163 -19.17 -46.17 -18.97
N ALA A 164 -20.24 -46.82 -18.51
CA ALA A 164 -21.61 -46.40 -18.80
C ALA A 164 -21.92 -45.00 -18.24
N LEU A 165 -21.46 -44.71 -17.02
CA LEU A 165 -21.57 -43.37 -16.43
C LEU A 165 -20.79 -42.34 -17.25
N LEU A 166 -19.50 -42.59 -17.48
CA LEU A 166 -18.58 -41.64 -18.12
C LEU A 166 -18.90 -41.43 -19.61
N GLY A 167 -19.52 -42.41 -20.27
CA GLY A 167 -19.90 -42.35 -21.69
C GLY A 167 -21.29 -41.74 -21.95
N GLY A 168 -22.14 -41.60 -20.93
CA GLY A 168 -23.55 -41.22 -21.08
C GLY A 168 -24.00 -39.96 -20.32
N GLN A 169 -23.21 -39.44 -19.37
CA GLN A 169 -23.62 -38.33 -18.49
C GLN A 169 -22.58 -37.20 -18.40
N ASP A 170 -23.06 -35.98 -18.16
CA ASP A 170 -22.22 -34.84 -17.78
C ASP A 170 -21.83 -34.98 -16.31
N SER A 171 -20.56 -35.26 -16.01
CA SER A 171 -20.14 -35.50 -14.63
C SER A 171 -20.21 -34.27 -13.71
N ARG A 172 -20.50 -33.08 -14.26
CA ARG A 172 -20.78 -31.84 -13.50
C ARG A 172 -22.08 -31.90 -12.69
N VAL A 173 -22.92 -32.91 -12.88
CA VAL A 173 -24.09 -33.15 -12.02
C VAL A 173 -23.71 -33.57 -10.60
N PHE A 174 -22.48 -34.02 -10.39
CA PHE A 174 -21.95 -34.41 -9.09
C PHE A 174 -21.22 -33.24 -8.41
N SER A 175 -21.23 -33.22 -7.08
CA SER A 175 -20.39 -32.30 -6.31
C SER A 175 -18.93 -32.76 -6.27
N ALA A 176 -18.72 -34.09 -6.27
CA ALA A 176 -17.41 -34.71 -6.28
C ALA A 176 -17.40 -36.04 -7.05
N LEU A 177 -16.23 -36.40 -7.60
CA LEU A 177 -15.94 -37.70 -8.18
C LEU A 177 -14.78 -38.34 -7.43
N CYS A 178 -15.01 -39.51 -6.84
CA CYS A 178 -14.00 -40.30 -6.16
C CYS A 178 -13.70 -41.56 -6.97
N LEU A 179 -12.45 -41.70 -7.41
CA LEU A 179 -11.96 -42.84 -8.18
C LEU A 179 -11.08 -43.72 -7.31
N ILE A 180 -11.46 -45.00 -7.19
CA ILE A 180 -10.70 -46.03 -6.47
C ILE A 180 -10.18 -47.02 -7.50
N VAL A 181 -8.87 -47.06 -7.71
CA VAL A 181 -8.23 -47.86 -8.76
C VAL A 181 -6.76 -48.11 -8.44
N HIS A 182 -6.14 -49.12 -9.04
CA HIS A 182 -4.68 -49.24 -8.93
C HIS A 182 -3.98 -48.18 -9.78
N GLY A 183 -2.89 -47.65 -9.24
CA GLY A 183 -1.97 -46.80 -10.00
C GLY A 183 -1.11 -47.61 -10.96
N SER A 184 -0.70 -46.99 -12.06
CA SER A 184 0.31 -47.59 -12.94
C SER A 184 1.73 -47.54 -12.34
N GLU A 185 1.99 -46.54 -11.48
CA GLU A 185 3.31 -46.26 -10.87
C GLU A 185 4.44 -46.09 -11.91
N GLN A 186 4.06 -45.74 -13.15
CA GLN A 186 4.97 -45.53 -14.27
C GLN A 186 4.95 -44.06 -14.69
N ALA A 187 6.15 -43.51 -14.89
CA ALA A 187 6.31 -42.21 -15.54
C ALA A 187 5.88 -42.30 -17.01
N ASP A 188 5.26 -41.25 -17.54
CA ASP A 188 4.86 -41.09 -18.95
C ASP A 188 3.87 -42.15 -19.50
N ALA A 189 3.23 -42.92 -18.62
CA ALA A 189 2.16 -43.86 -18.94
C ALA A 189 0.78 -43.30 -18.54
N LEU A 190 -0.30 -43.98 -18.95
CA LEU A 190 -1.62 -43.68 -18.36
C LEU A 190 -1.57 -43.95 -16.84
N PRO A 191 -2.26 -43.13 -16.02
CA PRO A 191 -2.06 -43.08 -14.57
C PRO A 191 -2.58 -44.32 -13.82
N PHE A 192 -3.51 -45.07 -14.41
CA PHE A 192 -4.20 -46.16 -13.73
C PHE A 192 -4.00 -47.50 -14.43
N ARG A 193 -4.17 -48.57 -13.66
CA ARG A 193 -4.12 -49.96 -14.11
C ARG A 193 -5.39 -50.68 -13.69
N LEU A 194 -6.11 -51.22 -14.66
CA LEU A 194 -7.33 -51.99 -14.46
C LEU A 194 -7.01 -53.43 -13.98
N PRO A 195 -7.99 -54.19 -13.47
CA PRO A 195 -7.78 -55.57 -13.02
C PRO A 195 -7.17 -56.52 -14.07
N ASP A 196 -7.46 -56.27 -15.34
CA ASP A 196 -6.93 -57.00 -16.50
C ASP A 196 -5.52 -56.53 -16.93
N GLN A 197 -4.87 -55.69 -16.12
CA GLN A 197 -3.56 -55.07 -16.35
C GLN A 197 -3.54 -54.02 -17.48
N ILE A 198 -4.69 -53.67 -18.06
CA ILE A 198 -4.76 -52.61 -19.07
C ILE A 198 -4.57 -51.25 -18.41
N LEU A 199 -3.73 -50.41 -19.03
CA LEU A 199 -3.52 -49.04 -18.60
C LEU A 199 -4.72 -48.17 -18.98
N TRP A 200 -5.14 -47.29 -18.08
CA TRP A 200 -6.39 -46.52 -18.20
C TRP A 200 -6.25 -45.11 -17.63
N ALA A 201 -7.10 -44.20 -18.12
CA ALA A 201 -7.24 -42.83 -17.65
C ALA A 201 -8.72 -42.41 -17.68
N LEU A 202 -9.11 -41.44 -16.85
CA LEU A 202 -10.43 -40.83 -16.98
C LEU A 202 -10.59 -40.25 -18.40
N PRO A 203 -11.66 -40.61 -19.13
CA PRO A 203 -11.98 -40.02 -20.44
C PRO A 203 -12.03 -38.50 -20.34
N PRO A 204 -11.76 -37.74 -21.42
CA PRO A 204 -11.65 -36.27 -21.42
C PRO A 204 -13.01 -35.56 -21.30
N ILE A 205 -13.79 -35.89 -20.27
CA ILE A 205 -15.07 -35.28 -19.93
C ILE A 205 -14.88 -34.07 -19.00
N PRO A 206 -15.84 -33.12 -18.97
CA PRO A 206 -15.93 -32.11 -17.92
C PRO A 206 -16.03 -32.79 -16.55
N LEU A 207 -15.30 -32.29 -15.55
CA LEU A 207 -15.23 -32.86 -14.21
C LEU A 207 -16.08 -32.08 -13.20
N PRO A 208 -16.53 -32.70 -12.10
CA PRO A 208 -17.08 -31.96 -10.97
C PRO A 208 -16.00 -31.10 -10.28
N PRO A 209 -16.39 -30.14 -9.42
CA PRO A 209 -15.45 -29.26 -8.73
C PRO A 209 -14.38 -29.98 -7.89
N LEU A 210 -14.71 -31.12 -7.29
CA LEU A 210 -13.77 -31.94 -6.51
C LEU A 210 -13.54 -33.30 -7.16
N ALA A 211 -12.27 -33.66 -7.39
CA ALA A 211 -11.88 -35.01 -7.78
C ALA A 211 -10.97 -35.65 -6.73
N ILE A 212 -11.21 -36.90 -6.36
CA ILE A 212 -10.43 -37.65 -5.38
C ILE A 212 -9.88 -38.90 -6.04
N LEU A 213 -8.56 -39.01 -6.16
CA LEU A 213 -7.87 -40.14 -6.77
C LEU A 213 -7.25 -41.01 -5.68
N LEU A 214 -7.92 -42.12 -5.35
CA LEU A 214 -7.39 -43.15 -4.45
C LEU A 214 -6.68 -44.22 -5.28
N ALA A 215 -5.46 -43.89 -5.70
CA ALA A 215 -4.57 -44.74 -6.47
C ALA A 215 -3.11 -44.54 -6.03
N CYS A 216 -2.25 -45.54 -6.26
CA CYS A 216 -0.82 -45.40 -6.02
C CYS A 216 -0.19 -44.43 -7.02
N GLY A 217 0.70 -43.56 -6.56
CA GLY A 217 1.63 -42.81 -7.41
C GLY A 217 3.04 -43.38 -7.32
N ASP A 218 3.93 -42.90 -8.18
CA ASP A 218 5.37 -43.04 -7.99
C ASP A 218 5.91 -41.93 -7.07
N SER A 219 7.18 -42.05 -6.67
CA SER A 219 7.82 -41.03 -5.82
C SER A 219 8.21 -39.75 -6.59
N ASN A 220 8.08 -39.76 -7.91
CA ASN A 220 8.35 -38.59 -8.76
C ASN A 220 7.10 -37.74 -9.01
N GLY A 221 5.93 -38.20 -8.54
CA GLY A 221 4.67 -37.47 -8.60
C GLY A 221 3.89 -37.65 -9.91
N ASN A 222 3.99 -38.81 -10.58
CA ASN A 222 3.23 -39.07 -11.81
C ASN A 222 1.71 -38.84 -11.66
N LEU A 223 1.14 -39.17 -10.49
CA LEU A 223 -0.27 -38.95 -10.20
C LEU A 223 -0.58 -37.49 -9.86
N LEU A 224 0.40 -36.73 -9.35
CA LEU A 224 0.27 -35.28 -9.18
C LEU A 224 0.26 -34.57 -10.53
N ASP A 225 1.07 -35.02 -11.49
CA ASP A 225 1.02 -34.52 -12.87
C ASP A 225 -0.36 -34.74 -13.48
N TYR A 226 -0.87 -35.96 -13.35
CA TYR A 226 -2.19 -36.29 -13.84
C TYR A 226 -3.27 -35.44 -13.17
N ALA A 227 -3.20 -35.25 -11.86
CA ALA A 227 -4.12 -34.38 -11.12
C ALA A 227 -4.07 -32.93 -11.61
N ALA A 228 -2.89 -32.40 -11.97
CA ALA A 228 -2.78 -31.08 -12.59
C ALA A 228 -3.51 -31.00 -13.94
N THR A 229 -3.52 -32.09 -14.74
CA THR A 229 -4.35 -32.14 -15.97
C THR A 229 -5.85 -32.14 -15.68
N LEU A 230 -6.28 -32.69 -14.53
CA LEU A 230 -7.69 -32.67 -14.14
C LEU A 230 -8.14 -31.25 -13.72
N LEU A 231 -7.26 -30.47 -13.08
CA LEU A 231 -7.51 -29.04 -12.82
C LEU A 231 -7.73 -28.27 -14.14
N GLN A 232 -6.90 -28.52 -15.16
CA GLN A 232 -7.07 -27.91 -16.49
C GLN A 232 -8.38 -28.32 -17.19
N ARG A 233 -8.94 -29.47 -16.80
CA ARG A 233 -10.23 -29.98 -17.30
C ARG A 233 -11.45 -29.45 -16.53
N GLY A 234 -11.24 -28.52 -15.59
CA GLY A 234 -12.31 -27.81 -14.89
C GLY A 234 -12.56 -28.25 -13.44
N ALA A 235 -11.79 -29.21 -12.90
CA ALA A 235 -11.80 -29.45 -11.47
C ALA A 235 -11.23 -28.24 -10.73
N VAL A 236 -11.80 -27.88 -9.58
CA VAL A 236 -11.34 -26.78 -8.73
C VAL A 236 -10.30 -27.28 -7.71
N ALA A 237 -10.50 -28.49 -7.20
CA ALA A 237 -9.57 -29.17 -6.32
C ALA A 237 -9.43 -30.65 -6.70
N VAL A 238 -8.22 -31.19 -6.55
CA VAL A 238 -7.93 -32.61 -6.81
C VAL A 238 -7.09 -33.17 -5.67
N LEU A 239 -7.45 -34.34 -5.16
CA LEU A 239 -6.65 -35.11 -4.21
C LEU A 239 -5.97 -36.26 -4.93
N ALA A 240 -4.66 -36.40 -4.77
CA ALA A 240 -3.86 -37.42 -5.44
C ALA A 240 -2.66 -37.85 -4.58
N ALA A 241 -2.28 -39.13 -4.68
CA ALA A 241 -1.17 -39.66 -3.90
C ALA A 241 0.21 -39.27 -4.46
N LEU A 242 1.15 -39.00 -3.56
CA LEU A 242 2.59 -38.95 -3.81
C LEU A 242 3.24 -40.25 -3.29
N GLY A 243 3.68 -41.11 -4.20
CA GLY A 243 4.10 -42.47 -3.90
C GLY A 243 2.95 -43.44 -3.61
N GLN A 244 3.29 -44.61 -3.07
CA GLN A 244 2.32 -45.67 -2.78
C GLN A 244 1.40 -45.31 -1.61
N LEU A 245 0.10 -45.56 -1.79
CA LEU A 245 -0.95 -45.38 -0.78
C LEU A 245 -1.48 -46.75 -0.36
N ASP A 246 -1.38 -47.08 0.94
CA ASP A 246 -1.87 -48.36 1.46
C ASP A 246 -3.41 -48.43 1.40
N ALA A 247 -3.95 -49.59 1.00
CA ALA A 247 -5.39 -49.77 0.87
C ALA A 247 -6.16 -49.60 2.19
N ARG A 248 -5.53 -49.90 3.36
CA ARG A 248 -6.11 -49.65 4.68
C ARG A 248 -6.20 -48.16 4.97
N ASP A 249 -5.15 -47.41 4.61
CA ASP A 249 -5.12 -45.95 4.77
C ASP A 249 -6.16 -45.30 3.84
N ALA A 250 -6.26 -45.72 2.58
CA ALA A 250 -7.29 -45.26 1.65
C ALA A 250 -8.72 -45.52 2.19
N ARG A 251 -8.96 -46.73 2.73
CA ARG A 251 -10.25 -47.10 3.35
C ARG A 251 -10.57 -46.29 4.61
N ALA A 252 -9.57 -45.93 5.41
CA ALA A 252 -9.76 -45.16 6.64
C ALA A 252 -9.97 -43.66 6.37
N LEU A 253 -9.29 -43.12 5.35
CA LEU A 253 -9.30 -41.70 5.02
C LEU A 253 -10.61 -41.26 4.37
N LEU A 254 -11.09 -42.00 3.37
CA LEU A 254 -12.19 -41.57 2.52
C LEU A 254 -13.49 -41.19 3.28
N PRO A 255 -13.99 -41.98 4.25
CA PRO A 255 -15.23 -41.65 4.95
C PRO A 255 -15.11 -40.35 5.75
N ARG A 256 -13.97 -40.14 6.43
CA ARG A 256 -13.74 -38.96 7.26
C ARG A 256 -13.59 -37.70 6.41
N LEU A 257 -12.85 -37.81 5.32
CA LEU A 257 -12.65 -36.72 4.36
C LEU A 257 -13.99 -36.26 3.77
N LEU A 258 -14.77 -37.21 3.24
CA LEU A 258 -16.07 -36.87 2.66
C LEU A 258 -17.03 -36.35 3.72
N GLN A 259 -17.06 -36.94 4.91
CA GLN A 259 -17.91 -36.46 6.01
C GLN A 259 -17.60 -35.00 6.35
N GLY A 260 -16.33 -34.65 6.60
CA GLY A 260 -15.94 -33.27 6.93
C GLY A 260 -16.35 -32.28 5.85
N TRP A 261 -15.99 -32.58 4.59
CA TRP A 261 -16.30 -31.72 3.45
C TRP A 261 -17.80 -31.55 3.20
N LEU A 262 -18.57 -32.64 3.30
CA LEU A 262 -20.04 -32.61 3.16
C LEU A 262 -20.74 -31.89 4.32
N THR A 263 -20.10 -31.79 5.49
CA THR A 263 -20.59 -30.95 6.59
C THR A 263 -20.19 -29.49 6.47
N GLY A 264 -19.50 -29.12 5.38
CA GLY A 264 -19.14 -27.74 5.05
C GLY A 264 -17.73 -27.32 5.48
N GLU A 265 -16.87 -28.27 5.89
CA GLU A 265 -15.45 -27.98 6.08
C GLU A 265 -14.75 -27.70 4.74
N GLN A 266 -13.71 -26.86 4.76
CA GLN A 266 -12.84 -26.69 3.59
C GLN A 266 -12.12 -28.01 3.29
N ILE A 267 -11.94 -28.35 2.02
CA ILE A 267 -11.35 -29.65 1.63
C ILE A 267 -9.94 -29.84 2.19
N GLY A 268 -9.17 -28.77 2.35
CA GLY A 268 -7.87 -28.81 3.03
C GLY A 268 -7.98 -29.22 4.50
N ASP A 269 -8.89 -28.60 5.25
CA ASP A 269 -9.10 -28.91 6.67
C ASP A 269 -9.68 -30.33 6.86
N ALA A 270 -10.59 -30.74 5.97
CA ALA A 270 -11.16 -32.08 5.96
C ALA A 270 -10.09 -33.15 5.66
N LEU A 271 -9.15 -32.87 4.75
CA LEU A 271 -8.00 -33.73 4.47
C LEU A 271 -7.11 -33.87 5.69
N ASP A 272 -6.79 -32.76 6.35
CA ASP A 272 -5.95 -32.76 7.54
C ASP A 272 -6.53 -33.60 8.65
N THR A 273 -7.84 -33.45 8.90
CA THR A 273 -8.58 -34.24 9.87
C THR A 273 -8.58 -35.71 9.48
N ALA A 274 -8.81 -36.04 8.20
CA ALA A 274 -8.84 -37.42 7.71
C ALA A 274 -7.47 -38.10 7.80
N GLN A 275 -6.37 -37.37 7.58
CA GLN A 275 -4.99 -37.89 7.68
C GLN A 275 -4.58 -38.26 9.12
N THR A 276 -5.30 -37.82 10.15
CA THR A 276 -5.08 -38.32 11.52
C THR A 276 -5.48 -39.79 11.70
N ALA A 277 -6.26 -40.34 10.77
CA ALA A 277 -6.74 -41.71 10.80
C ALA A 277 -5.77 -42.73 10.18
N THR A 278 -4.75 -42.25 9.47
CA THR A 278 -3.84 -43.11 8.70
C THR A 278 -2.63 -43.55 9.53
N THR A 279 -1.95 -44.58 9.05
CA THR A 279 -0.65 -44.97 9.58
C THR A 279 0.38 -43.86 9.39
N TRP A 280 1.46 -43.89 10.16
CA TRP A 280 2.58 -42.94 9.98
C TRP A 280 3.11 -42.91 8.54
N LEU A 281 3.15 -44.07 7.86
CA LEU A 281 3.59 -44.17 6.46
C LEU A 281 2.57 -43.57 5.47
N GLY A 282 1.28 -43.58 5.82
CA GLY A 282 0.18 -43.02 5.04
C GLY A 282 -0.07 -41.53 5.26
N LYS A 283 0.47 -40.93 6.33
CA LYS A 283 0.37 -39.49 6.58
C LYS A 283 1.00 -38.69 5.43
N SER A 284 0.32 -37.62 5.03
CA SER A 284 0.77 -36.72 3.95
C SER A 284 1.06 -37.40 2.60
N ARG A 285 0.56 -38.63 2.38
CA ARG A 285 0.63 -39.31 1.07
C ARG A 285 -0.39 -38.76 0.10
N LEU A 286 -1.61 -38.52 0.57
CA LEU A 286 -2.65 -37.89 -0.23
C LEU A 286 -2.45 -36.37 -0.21
N CYS A 287 -2.04 -35.81 -1.34
CA CYS A 287 -1.75 -34.40 -1.51
C CYS A 287 -2.95 -33.65 -2.09
N LEU A 288 -3.10 -32.38 -1.70
CA LEU A 288 -4.10 -31.48 -2.24
C LEU A 288 -3.53 -30.61 -3.36
N LEU A 289 -4.23 -30.59 -4.49
CA LEU A 289 -3.97 -29.74 -5.64
C LEU A 289 -5.15 -28.80 -5.89
N GLY A 290 -4.89 -27.55 -6.26
CA GLY A 290 -5.91 -26.55 -6.56
C GLY A 290 -6.35 -25.76 -5.32
N ALA A 291 -7.64 -25.39 -5.25
CA ALA A 291 -8.17 -24.52 -4.20
C ALA A 291 -8.59 -25.32 -2.96
N GLY A 292 -7.76 -25.29 -1.91
CA GLY A 292 -8.01 -26.01 -0.66
C GLY A 292 -9.17 -25.49 0.17
N GLU A 293 -9.64 -24.27 -0.11
CA GLU A 293 -10.81 -23.67 0.54
C GLU A 293 -12.14 -24.18 -0.01
N LEU A 294 -12.12 -25.00 -1.07
CA LEU A 294 -13.33 -25.55 -1.66
C LEU A 294 -14.12 -26.29 -0.59
N ARG A 295 -15.34 -25.82 -0.31
CA ARG A 295 -16.27 -26.44 0.64
C ARG A 295 -17.66 -26.56 0.05
N MET A 296 -18.48 -27.42 0.65
CA MET A 296 -19.89 -27.53 0.29
C MET A 296 -20.74 -26.50 1.06
N SER A 297 -21.61 -25.78 0.36
CA SER A 297 -22.49 -24.77 0.96
C SER A 297 -23.60 -24.38 -0.01
N GLU A 298 -24.76 -23.98 0.52
CA GLU A 298 -25.79 -23.33 -0.30
C GLU A 298 -25.48 -21.86 -0.60
N ALA A 299 -24.72 -21.20 0.28
CA ALA A 299 -24.38 -19.79 0.16
C ALA A 299 -22.91 -19.51 0.46
N PRO A 300 -22.29 -18.55 -0.25
CA PRO A 300 -20.97 -18.04 0.07
C PRO A 300 -21.00 -17.19 1.35
N THR A 301 -19.98 -17.39 2.18
CA THR A 301 -19.61 -16.46 3.27
C THR A 301 -19.18 -15.12 2.69
N LEU A 302 -18.93 -14.13 3.55
CA LEU A 302 -18.38 -12.85 3.10
C LEU A 302 -17.03 -13.05 2.39
N ALA A 303 -16.13 -13.85 2.97
CA ALA A 303 -14.83 -14.16 2.38
C ALA A 303 -14.94 -14.95 1.07
N GLU A 304 -15.99 -15.70 0.81
CA GLU A 304 -16.08 -16.45 -0.47
C GLU A 304 -16.67 -15.63 -1.61
N ARG A 305 -17.04 -14.37 -1.35
CA ARG A 305 -17.49 -13.48 -2.41
C ARG A 305 -16.31 -13.03 -3.25
N LEU A 306 -16.54 -13.00 -4.56
CA LEU A 306 -15.65 -12.38 -5.52
C LEU A 306 -15.41 -10.92 -5.16
N MET A 307 -14.28 -10.36 -5.60
CA MET A 307 -13.90 -9.00 -5.25
C MET A 307 -14.95 -7.97 -5.67
N ASP A 308 -15.59 -8.14 -6.83
CA ASP A 308 -16.67 -7.26 -7.28
C ASP A 308 -17.90 -7.33 -6.37
N GLY A 309 -18.24 -8.51 -5.85
CA GLY A 309 -19.34 -8.67 -4.88
C GLY A 309 -19.01 -8.08 -3.50
N LEU A 310 -17.75 -8.12 -3.08
CA LEU A 310 -17.29 -7.39 -1.89
C LEU A 310 -17.35 -5.89 -2.11
N ALA A 311 -16.90 -5.42 -3.27
CA ALA A 311 -16.93 -4.01 -3.66
C ALA A 311 -18.37 -3.48 -3.73
N GLU A 312 -19.32 -4.24 -4.28
CA GLU A 312 -20.75 -3.91 -4.29
C GLU A 312 -21.30 -3.66 -2.88
N ARG A 313 -21.03 -4.58 -1.95
CA ARG A 313 -21.45 -4.43 -0.55
C ARG A 313 -20.73 -3.27 0.14
N ALA A 314 -19.44 -3.11 -0.10
CA ALA A 314 -18.67 -1.99 0.42
C ALA A 314 -19.24 -0.65 -0.09
N ARG A 315 -19.61 -0.53 -1.37
CA ARG A 315 -20.33 0.64 -1.92
C ARG A 315 -21.68 0.86 -1.26
N ALA A 316 -22.39 -0.20 -0.87
CA ALA A 316 -23.64 -0.14 -0.13
C ALA A 316 -23.48 0.19 1.39
N GLY A 317 -22.26 0.44 1.86
CA GLY A 317 -21.99 0.85 3.25
C GLY A 317 -21.60 -0.29 4.21
N ASP A 318 -21.29 -1.49 3.69
CA ASP A 318 -20.85 -2.62 4.51
C ASP A 318 -19.34 -2.54 4.83
N ASP A 319 -19.01 -2.20 6.08
CA ASP A 319 -17.62 -2.05 6.53
C ASP A 319 -16.89 -3.39 6.66
N ALA A 320 -17.59 -4.49 6.94
CA ALA A 320 -16.98 -5.80 6.97
C ALA A 320 -16.53 -6.22 5.57
N ALA A 321 -17.35 -5.92 4.54
CA ALA A 321 -16.99 -6.17 3.15
C ALA A 321 -15.77 -5.32 2.71
N LEU A 322 -15.69 -4.08 3.17
CA LEU A 322 -14.54 -3.21 2.92
C LEU A 322 -13.27 -3.77 3.57
N CYS A 323 -13.34 -4.20 4.83
CA CYS A 323 -12.21 -4.78 5.55
C CYS A 323 -11.73 -6.11 4.94
N GLU A 324 -12.63 -6.89 4.35
CA GLU A 324 -12.28 -8.12 3.62
C GLU A 324 -11.65 -7.84 2.24
N LEU A 325 -12.06 -6.75 1.58
CA LEU A 325 -11.55 -6.36 0.27
C LEU A 325 -10.10 -5.87 0.31
N LEU A 326 -9.68 -5.15 1.36
CA LEU A 326 -8.35 -4.52 1.42
C LEU A 326 -7.19 -5.53 1.44
N PRO A 327 -7.20 -6.61 2.24
CA PRO A 327 -6.16 -7.65 2.19
C PRO A 327 -6.12 -8.40 0.87
N ARG A 328 -7.28 -8.63 0.23
CA ARG A 328 -7.34 -9.26 -1.11
C ARG A 328 -6.71 -8.40 -2.18
N LEU A 329 -7.03 -7.11 -2.18
CA LEU A 329 -6.37 -6.14 -3.08
C LEU A 329 -4.87 -6.12 -2.84
N THR A 330 -4.44 -6.21 -1.58
CA THR A 330 -3.02 -6.26 -1.22
C THR A 330 -2.35 -7.49 -1.84
N LEU A 331 -2.91 -8.69 -1.64
CA LEU A 331 -2.40 -9.94 -2.22
C LEU A 331 -2.43 -9.91 -3.75
N GLN A 332 -3.54 -9.51 -4.36
CA GLN A 332 -3.69 -9.46 -5.81
C GLN A 332 -2.71 -8.47 -6.45
N THR A 333 -2.46 -7.32 -5.82
CA THR A 333 -1.49 -6.34 -6.35
C THR A 333 -0.06 -6.90 -6.33
N PHE A 334 0.32 -7.61 -5.26
CA PHE A 334 1.59 -8.34 -5.23
C PHE A 334 1.66 -9.47 -6.25
N MET A 335 0.56 -10.21 -6.44
CA MET A 335 0.49 -11.26 -7.45
C MET A 335 0.63 -10.69 -8.87
N ASP A 336 0.09 -9.51 -9.17
CA ASP A 336 0.14 -8.96 -10.53
C ASP A 336 1.44 -8.21 -10.82
N ASN A 337 1.87 -7.35 -9.88
CA ASN A 337 2.96 -6.39 -10.11
C ASN A 337 4.18 -6.60 -9.22
N GLY A 338 4.08 -7.41 -8.16
CA GLY A 338 5.18 -7.64 -7.21
C GLY A 338 5.40 -6.52 -6.18
N GLU A 339 4.55 -5.50 -6.18
CA GLU A 339 4.62 -4.30 -5.32
C GLU A 339 3.23 -3.70 -5.06
N LEU A 340 3.15 -2.65 -4.23
CA LEU A 340 1.89 -2.06 -3.77
C LEU A 340 1.47 -0.76 -4.49
N SER A 341 2.23 -0.31 -5.48
CA SER A 341 2.05 1.00 -6.14
C SER A 341 0.63 1.23 -6.69
N GLN A 342 -0.04 0.16 -7.15
CA GLN A 342 -1.40 0.23 -7.72
C GLN A 342 -2.54 -0.04 -6.73
N ALA A 343 -2.26 -0.38 -5.47
CA ALA A 343 -3.29 -0.83 -4.53
C ALA A 343 -4.38 0.23 -4.28
N THR A 344 -3.98 1.49 -4.11
CA THR A 344 -4.91 2.61 -3.93
C THR A 344 -5.78 2.84 -5.17
N GLN A 345 -5.19 2.79 -6.37
CA GLN A 345 -5.95 3.00 -7.61
C GLN A 345 -6.98 1.88 -7.81
N ARG A 346 -6.58 0.63 -7.58
CA ARG A 346 -7.50 -0.52 -7.69
C ARG A 346 -8.66 -0.43 -6.70
N LEU A 347 -8.42 0.04 -5.47
CA LEU A 347 -9.50 0.31 -4.51
C LEU A 347 -10.47 1.37 -5.07
N ARG A 348 -9.96 2.45 -5.66
CA ARG A 348 -10.76 3.49 -6.32
C ARG A 348 -11.60 2.96 -7.46
N ASP A 349 -11.02 2.13 -8.30
CA ASP A 349 -11.73 1.52 -9.43
C ASP A 349 -12.86 0.61 -8.94
N HIS A 350 -12.56 -0.30 -8.00
CA HIS A 350 -13.59 -1.18 -7.43
C HIS A 350 -14.68 -0.42 -6.69
N LEU A 351 -14.36 0.67 -6.01
CA LEU A 351 -15.37 1.43 -5.28
C LEU A 351 -16.02 2.54 -6.12
N THR A 352 -15.63 2.70 -7.39
CA THR A 352 -16.13 3.71 -8.33
C THR A 352 -16.00 5.14 -7.79
N VAL A 353 -14.90 5.44 -7.09
CA VAL A 353 -14.65 6.77 -6.52
C VAL A 353 -13.46 7.41 -7.22
N SER A 354 -13.76 8.44 -8.02
CA SER A 354 -12.75 9.30 -8.62
C SER A 354 -11.88 9.96 -7.55
N GLU A 355 -10.59 10.13 -7.84
CA GLU A 355 -9.70 10.93 -7.01
C GLU A 355 -10.13 12.40 -6.99
N LEU A 356 -10.52 12.94 -8.14
CA LEU A 356 -10.95 14.33 -8.32
C LEU A 356 -12.47 14.46 -8.24
N GLY A 357 -12.94 15.51 -7.56
CA GLY A 357 -14.36 15.91 -7.54
C GLY A 357 -15.29 15.07 -6.65
N ALA A 358 -14.78 14.05 -5.94
CA ALA A 358 -15.58 13.13 -5.12
C ALA A 358 -15.47 13.41 -3.60
N SER A 359 -15.57 14.67 -3.18
CA SER A 359 -15.30 15.10 -1.79
C SER A 359 -16.14 14.36 -0.75
N GLU A 360 -17.44 14.17 -0.99
CA GLU A 360 -18.34 13.45 -0.08
C GLU A 360 -17.94 11.97 0.05
N ALA A 361 -17.64 11.31 -1.07
CA ALA A 361 -17.25 9.91 -1.08
C ALA A 361 -15.89 9.69 -0.39
N ASN A 362 -14.89 10.54 -0.68
CA ASN A 362 -13.57 10.50 -0.04
C ASN A 362 -13.69 10.74 1.48
N ARG A 363 -14.57 11.65 1.92
CA ARG A 363 -14.83 11.87 3.35
C ARG A 363 -15.49 10.66 3.99
N LEU A 364 -16.47 10.06 3.32
CA LEU A 364 -17.13 8.84 3.81
C LEU A 364 -16.12 7.70 3.98
N TRP A 365 -15.18 7.54 3.05
CA TRP A 365 -14.12 6.55 3.16
C TRP A 365 -13.23 6.77 4.38
N LEU A 366 -12.80 8.00 4.64
CA LEU A 366 -12.01 8.34 5.82
C LEU A 366 -12.70 7.86 7.10
N HIS A 367 -13.98 8.18 7.26
CA HIS A 367 -14.76 7.77 8.43
C HIS A 367 -14.94 6.25 8.56
N ARG A 368 -15.03 5.53 7.43
CA ARG A 368 -15.23 4.08 7.41
C ARG A 368 -13.94 3.29 7.59
N LEU A 369 -12.82 3.79 7.07
CA LEU A 369 -11.52 3.11 7.12
C LEU A 369 -10.78 3.35 8.44
N ASP A 370 -10.84 4.57 9.00
CA ASP A 370 -10.08 4.94 10.20
C ASP A 370 -10.29 4.00 11.40
N PRO A 371 -11.53 3.55 11.73
CA PRO A 371 -11.76 2.65 12.88
C PRO A 371 -11.13 1.26 12.74
N HIS A 372 -10.89 0.81 11.51
CA HIS A 372 -10.41 -0.55 11.22
C HIS A 372 -8.94 -0.60 10.82
N ALA A 373 -8.31 0.56 10.58
CA ALA A 373 -6.96 0.67 10.03
C ALA A 373 -5.90 -0.13 10.80
N ASP A 374 -5.99 -0.17 12.13
CA ASP A 374 -5.00 -0.84 12.98
C ASP A 374 -5.21 -2.36 13.09
N ALA A 375 -6.38 -2.87 12.72
CA ALA A 375 -6.71 -4.30 12.70
C ALA A 375 -6.32 -4.99 11.38
N LEU A 376 -5.96 -4.22 10.36
CA LEU A 376 -5.55 -4.76 9.06
C LEU A 376 -4.18 -5.44 9.13
N PRO A 377 -3.89 -6.44 8.27
CA PRO A 377 -2.56 -7.02 8.16
C PRO A 377 -1.48 -5.99 7.82
N ILE A 378 -0.24 -6.25 8.21
CA ILE A 378 0.84 -5.26 8.10
C ILE A 378 1.01 -4.78 6.65
N LEU A 379 1.07 -5.68 5.65
CA LEU A 379 1.26 -5.26 4.26
C LEU A 379 0.10 -4.42 3.72
N THR A 380 -1.11 -4.61 4.23
CA THR A 380 -2.27 -3.78 3.88
C THR A 380 -2.15 -2.40 4.53
N ARG A 381 -1.68 -2.33 5.78
CA ARG A 381 -1.46 -1.06 6.49
C ARG A 381 -0.43 -0.17 5.81
N LEU A 382 0.58 -0.74 5.14
CA LEU A 382 1.64 0.00 4.45
C LEU A 382 1.12 0.96 3.37
N TRP A 383 -0.02 0.66 2.73
CA TRP A 383 -0.62 1.55 1.72
C TRP A 383 -1.90 2.23 2.21
N VAL A 384 -2.65 1.61 3.13
CA VAL A 384 -3.86 2.22 3.71
C VAL A 384 -3.54 3.40 4.63
N ALA A 385 -2.45 3.36 5.41
CA ALA A 385 -2.10 4.47 6.30
C ALA A 385 -1.72 5.77 5.53
N PRO A 386 -0.90 5.71 4.46
CA PRO A 386 -0.72 6.84 3.55
C PRO A 386 -2.04 7.36 2.94
N LEU A 387 -2.91 6.45 2.47
CA LEU A 387 -4.23 6.83 1.92
C LEU A 387 -5.08 7.56 2.94
N LEU A 388 -5.21 7.04 4.17
CA LEU A 388 -5.95 7.68 5.26
C LEU A 388 -5.40 9.07 5.58
N THR A 389 -4.07 9.20 5.62
CA THR A 389 -3.42 10.49 5.85
C THR A 389 -3.77 11.48 4.75
N HIS A 390 -3.71 11.05 3.48
CA HIS A 390 -4.09 11.87 2.34
C HIS A 390 -5.56 12.30 2.37
N LEU A 391 -6.47 11.37 2.68
CA LEU A 391 -7.91 11.67 2.83
C LEU A 391 -8.18 12.63 4.00
N ALA A 392 -7.50 12.42 5.14
CA ALA A 392 -7.59 13.31 6.31
C ALA A 392 -7.09 14.73 5.99
N GLU A 393 -6.02 14.85 5.21
CA GLU A 393 -5.49 16.14 4.75
C GLU A 393 -6.49 16.92 3.88
N GLN A 394 -7.33 16.24 3.11
CA GLN A 394 -8.27 16.88 2.20
C GLN A 394 -9.68 17.04 2.80
N HIS A 395 -10.10 16.13 3.68
CA HIS A 395 -11.52 16.00 4.02
C HIS A 395 -11.82 15.90 5.52
N GLY A 396 -10.82 15.76 6.39
CA GLY A 396 -11.04 15.57 7.83
C GLY A 396 -9.79 15.79 8.68
N HIS A 397 -9.46 17.07 8.96
CA HIS A 397 -8.26 17.44 9.72
C HIS A 397 -8.25 16.88 11.15
N GLU A 398 -9.42 16.56 11.72
CA GLU A 398 -9.55 15.91 13.02
C GLU A 398 -8.84 14.53 13.09
N PHE A 399 -8.71 13.83 11.96
CA PHE A 399 -8.07 12.53 11.87
C PHE A 399 -6.54 12.59 11.75
N LEU A 400 -5.97 13.77 11.43
CA LEU A 400 -4.54 13.90 11.10
C LEU A 400 -3.61 13.47 12.23
N ASN A 401 -3.99 13.73 13.49
CA ASN A 401 -3.20 13.30 14.64
C ASN A 401 -3.10 11.77 14.75
N GLY A 402 -4.22 11.06 14.54
CA GLY A 402 -4.27 9.60 14.54
C GLY A 402 -3.48 9.02 13.36
N CYS A 403 -3.71 9.54 12.16
CA CYS A 403 -3.00 9.12 10.94
C CYS A 403 -1.47 9.26 11.07
N ARG A 404 -1.01 10.39 11.61
CA ARG A 404 0.42 10.63 11.87
C ARG A 404 1.03 9.65 12.85
N GLN A 405 0.34 9.34 13.95
CA GLN A 405 0.83 8.37 14.92
C GLN A 405 0.93 6.97 14.29
N ARG A 406 -0.03 6.60 13.43
CA ARG A 406 0.02 5.34 12.68
C ARG A 406 1.22 5.29 11.73
N LEU A 407 1.47 6.36 10.96
CA LEU A 407 2.64 6.44 10.09
C LEU A 407 3.95 6.35 10.88
N GLU A 408 4.08 7.08 11.98
CA GLU A 408 5.27 7.02 12.85
C GLU A 408 5.51 5.60 13.39
N ASN A 409 4.46 4.95 13.90
CA ASN A 409 4.56 3.60 14.46
C ASN A 409 4.92 2.57 13.38
N LEU A 410 4.30 2.65 12.20
CA LEU A 410 4.56 1.74 11.09
C LEU A 410 5.97 1.94 10.53
N ALA A 411 6.42 3.18 10.32
CA ALA A 411 7.75 3.47 9.78
C ALA A 411 8.87 2.94 10.70
N LYS A 412 8.69 3.06 12.03
CA LYS A 412 9.65 2.53 13.01
C LYS A 412 9.64 1.01 13.10
N ALA A 413 8.48 0.38 12.91
CA ALA A 413 8.36 -1.08 12.91
C ALA A 413 8.89 -1.69 11.60
N HIS A 414 8.81 -0.94 10.50
CA HIS A 414 9.17 -1.37 9.14
C HIS A 414 10.12 -0.35 8.48
N PRO A 415 11.38 -0.25 8.97
CA PRO A 415 12.35 0.73 8.46
C PRO A 415 12.65 0.59 6.96
N GLU A 416 12.44 -0.60 6.39
CA GLU A 416 12.56 -0.87 4.96
C GLU A 416 11.49 -0.19 4.10
N ALA A 417 10.34 0.17 4.67
CA ALA A 417 9.23 0.83 3.98
C ALA A 417 9.44 2.35 3.90
N LEU A 418 10.49 2.78 3.18
CA LEU A 418 10.96 4.18 3.13
C LEU A 418 9.87 5.20 2.77
N GLY A 419 8.87 4.80 1.96
CA GLY A 419 7.72 5.63 1.61
C GLY A 419 6.97 6.18 2.84
N LEU A 420 6.87 5.38 3.91
CA LEU A 420 6.20 5.81 5.16
C LEU A 420 6.89 6.98 5.84
N TYR A 421 8.22 7.07 5.77
CA TYR A 421 8.95 8.21 6.31
C TYR A 421 8.66 9.49 5.51
N SER A 422 8.50 9.38 4.19
CA SER A 422 8.11 10.52 3.35
C SER A 422 6.71 11.02 3.71
N ASP A 423 5.75 10.12 3.88
CA ASP A 423 4.38 10.48 4.25
C ASP A 423 4.29 11.02 5.67
N TRP A 424 5.03 10.43 6.61
CA TRP A 424 5.13 10.92 7.99
C TRP A 424 5.74 12.32 8.05
N ALA A 425 6.87 12.54 7.37
CA ALA A 425 7.53 13.84 7.32
C ALA A 425 6.61 14.92 6.73
N LYS A 426 5.90 14.60 5.65
CA LYS A 426 4.91 15.48 5.03
C LYS A 426 3.76 15.84 6.00
N ALA A 427 3.24 14.86 6.73
CA ALA A 427 2.17 15.07 7.71
C ALA A 427 2.61 15.99 8.87
N GLU A 428 3.85 15.85 9.35
CA GLU A 428 4.43 16.76 10.35
C GLU A 428 4.67 18.17 9.78
N TYR A 429 5.23 18.24 8.56
CA TYR A 429 5.54 19.50 7.88
C TYR A 429 4.31 20.39 7.71
N ARG A 430 3.18 19.82 7.27
CA ARG A 430 1.94 20.58 7.05
C ARG A 430 1.34 21.21 8.31
N ARG A 431 1.74 20.75 9.50
CA ARG A 431 1.32 21.31 10.79
C ARG A 431 2.34 22.29 11.38
N GLY A 432 3.36 22.66 10.61
CA GLY A 432 4.47 23.48 11.08
C GLY A 432 5.36 22.77 12.11
N HIS A 433 5.25 21.44 12.29
CA HIS A 433 6.13 20.69 13.19
C HIS A 433 7.49 20.40 12.55
N TYR A 434 8.21 21.45 12.14
CA TYR A 434 9.41 21.33 11.32
C TYR A 434 10.50 20.46 11.97
N ALA A 435 10.68 20.56 13.30
CA ALA A 435 11.62 19.70 14.02
C ALA A 435 11.28 18.20 13.96
N ARG A 436 9.98 17.84 13.96
CA ARG A 436 9.53 16.44 13.83
C ARG A 436 9.62 15.98 12.38
N ALA A 437 9.24 16.84 11.43
CA ALA A 437 9.35 16.57 10.01
C ALA A 437 10.80 16.25 9.62
N VAL A 438 11.76 17.10 10.01
CA VAL A 438 13.20 16.86 9.78
C VAL A 438 13.67 15.58 10.43
N ALA A 439 13.23 15.27 11.66
CA ALA A 439 13.61 14.03 12.32
C ALA A 439 13.14 12.79 11.55
N ALA A 440 11.88 12.77 11.10
CA ALA A 440 11.35 11.71 10.26
C ALA A 440 12.10 11.60 8.93
N THR A 441 12.43 12.74 8.32
CA THR A 441 13.16 12.74 7.05
C THR A 441 14.57 12.21 7.18
N VAL A 442 15.33 12.67 8.19
CA VAL A 442 16.69 12.19 8.45
C VAL A 442 16.70 10.71 8.79
N GLU A 443 15.74 10.23 9.59
CA GLU A 443 15.64 8.81 9.92
C GLU A 443 15.38 7.96 8.66
N GLY A 444 14.44 8.36 7.80
CA GLY A 444 14.20 7.67 6.52
C GLY A 444 15.44 7.65 5.62
N LEU A 445 16.19 8.74 5.55
CA LEU A 445 17.45 8.81 4.78
C LEU A 445 18.56 7.92 5.37
N ARG A 446 18.54 7.62 6.67
CA ARG A 446 19.47 6.68 7.32
C ARG A 446 19.10 5.23 7.04
N CYS A 447 17.81 4.91 6.92
CA CYS A 447 17.32 3.58 6.57
C CYS A 447 17.54 3.24 5.09
N ALA A 448 17.76 4.24 4.23
CA ALA A 448 17.94 4.04 2.80
C ALA A 448 19.24 3.28 2.46
N ALA A 449 19.09 2.08 1.88
CA ALA A 449 20.21 1.28 1.39
C ALA A 449 20.61 1.62 -0.06
N ILE A 450 19.65 2.12 -0.86
CA ILE A 450 19.82 2.51 -2.26
C ILE A 450 19.15 3.85 -2.51
N MET A 451 19.50 4.50 -3.63
CA MET A 451 18.85 5.72 -4.09
C MET A 451 17.61 5.36 -4.91
N ASP A 452 16.42 5.60 -4.36
CA ASP A 452 15.12 5.28 -4.98
C ASP A 452 14.12 6.45 -4.86
N GLU A 453 12.88 6.26 -5.34
CA GLU A 453 11.86 7.31 -5.33
C GLU A 453 11.57 7.88 -3.93
N PRO A 454 11.37 7.07 -2.87
CA PRO A 454 11.26 7.58 -1.50
C PRO A 454 12.39 8.52 -1.09
N VAL A 455 13.65 8.20 -1.40
CA VAL A 455 14.79 9.06 -1.06
C VAL A 455 14.70 10.42 -1.75
N ILE A 456 14.31 10.45 -3.03
CA ILE A 456 14.09 11.70 -3.77
C ILE A 456 13.00 12.56 -3.12
N ARG A 457 11.89 11.94 -2.67
CA ARG A 457 10.79 12.65 -1.98
C ARG A 457 11.21 13.17 -0.61
N LEU A 458 12.02 12.41 0.13
CA LEU A 458 12.59 12.82 1.41
C LEU A 458 13.52 14.04 1.24
N LEU A 459 14.36 14.06 0.21
CA LEU A 459 15.20 15.21 -0.10
C LEU A 459 14.38 16.44 -0.47
N GLY A 460 13.34 16.28 -1.29
CA GLY A 460 12.40 17.37 -1.61
C GLY A 460 11.70 17.92 -0.36
N SER A 461 11.41 17.06 0.62
CA SER A 461 10.85 17.47 1.91
C SER A 461 11.84 18.33 2.72
N LEU A 462 13.13 17.96 2.77
CA LEU A 462 14.16 18.79 3.40
C LEU A 462 14.32 20.14 2.70
N VAL A 463 14.30 20.18 1.37
CA VAL A 463 14.37 21.44 0.60
C VAL A 463 13.24 22.38 1.01
N ASN A 464 11.99 21.89 1.07
CA ASN A 464 10.84 22.67 1.54
C ASN A 464 11.04 23.23 2.95
N LEU A 465 11.47 22.37 3.89
CA LEU A 465 11.70 22.74 5.29
C LEU A 465 12.76 23.85 5.42
N LEU A 466 13.88 23.72 4.70
CA LEU A 466 14.95 24.70 4.72
C LEU A 466 14.50 26.05 4.13
N LEU A 467 13.71 26.05 3.05
CA LEU A 467 13.16 27.27 2.47
C LEU A 467 12.19 28.01 3.42
N ASP A 468 11.36 27.28 4.17
CA ASP A 468 10.47 27.88 5.17
C ASP A 468 11.22 28.44 6.38
N LEU A 469 12.34 27.82 6.72
CA LEU A 469 13.25 28.32 7.76
C LEU A 469 14.20 29.42 7.28
N ASN A 470 14.01 29.93 6.06
CA ASN A 470 14.83 30.98 5.44
C ASN A 470 16.32 30.57 5.33
N LEU A 471 16.58 29.34 4.89
CA LEU A 471 17.92 28.78 4.67
C LEU A 471 18.11 28.41 3.19
N PRO A 472 18.18 29.39 2.27
CA PRO A 472 18.18 29.13 0.83
C PRO A 472 19.46 28.46 0.31
N GLU A 473 20.62 28.67 0.93
CA GLU A 473 21.88 28.06 0.48
C GLU A 473 21.91 26.54 0.76
N PRO A 474 21.64 26.04 1.98
CA PRO A 474 21.54 24.59 2.21
C PRO A 474 20.42 23.94 1.40
N ALA A 475 19.28 24.65 1.22
CA ALA A 475 18.17 24.17 0.39
C ALA A 475 18.62 23.94 -1.06
N GLN A 476 19.40 24.89 -1.62
CA GLN A 476 19.91 24.75 -2.98
C GLN A 476 20.82 23.54 -3.12
N THR A 477 21.69 23.28 -2.15
CA THR A 477 22.63 22.17 -2.26
C THR A 477 21.93 20.81 -2.27
N LEU A 478 20.88 20.64 -1.45
CA LEU A 478 20.04 19.44 -1.49
C LEU A 478 19.23 19.36 -2.78
N PHE A 479 18.74 20.50 -3.29
CA PHE A 479 18.05 20.55 -4.56
C PHE A 479 18.96 20.11 -5.71
N ASP A 480 20.18 20.61 -5.82
CA ASP A 480 21.16 20.23 -6.86
C ASP A 480 21.57 18.76 -6.75
N LEU A 481 21.60 18.21 -5.55
CA LEU A 481 21.85 16.80 -5.34
C LEU A 481 20.67 15.95 -5.87
N ARG A 482 19.44 16.34 -5.52
CA ARG A 482 18.21 15.70 -5.99
C ARG A 482 18.07 15.78 -7.51
N ASP A 483 18.34 16.94 -8.11
CA ASP A 483 18.19 17.17 -9.56
C ASP A 483 19.18 16.32 -10.37
N ARG A 484 20.44 16.25 -9.93
CA ARG A 484 21.44 15.35 -10.53
C ARG A 484 21.04 13.88 -10.51
N TRP A 485 20.29 13.45 -9.50
CA TRP A 485 19.76 12.09 -9.45
C TRP A 485 18.57 11.89 -10.36
N LEU A 486 17.65 12.85 -10.42
CA LEU A 486 16.55 12.82 -11.38
C LEU A 486 17.05 12.79 -12.84
N ASP A 487 18.21 13.39 -13.12
CA ASP A 487 18.86 13.39 -14.44
C ASP A 487 19.70 12.14 -14.74
N SER A 488 19.85 11.22 -13.78
CA SER A 488 20.50 9.93 -14.03
C SER A 488 19.57 8.98 -14.79
N ASP A 489 20.15 8.02 -15.53
CA ASP A 489 19.39 6.98 -16.24
C ASP A 489 18.52 6.10 -15.33
N SER A 490 18.68 6.22 -14.00
CA SER A 490 17.92 5.48 -13.00
C SER A 490 16.49 5.98 -12.77
N PHE A 491 16.15 7.21 -13.20
CA PHE A 491 14.81 7.77 -13.03
C PHE A 491 14.26 8.27 -14.38
N THR A 492 13.24 7.60 -14.90
CA THR A 492 12.58 7.94 -16.17
C THR A 492 11.05 7.91 -16.02
N GLY A 493 10.34 8.49 -16.99
CA GLY A 493 8.87 8.48 -17.03
C GLY A 493 8.20 9.48 -16.08
N ASP A 494 6.96 9.17 -15.72
CA ASP A 494 6.03 10.09 -15.07
C ASP A 494 6.50 10.54 -13.68
N PHE A 495 7.15 9.67 -12.92
CA PHE A 495 7.72 10.03 -11.61
C PHE A 495 8.73 11.17 -11.72
N ALA A 496 9.72 11.03 -12.63
CA ALA A 496 10.76 12.02 -12.80
C ALA A 496 10.19 13.34 -13.35
N ALA A 497 9.21 13.28 -14.25
CA ALA A 497 8.49 14.45 -14.74
C ALA A 497 7.76 15.19 -13.59
N GLN A 498 7.02 14.46 -12.75
CA GLN A 498 6.30 15.03 -11.61
C GLN A 498 7.25 15.68 -10.58
N GLU A 499 8.37 15.04 -10.30
CA GLU A 499 9.37 15.58 -9.37
C GLU A 499 10.10 16.81 -9.93
N ARG A 500 10.32 16.89 -11.25
CA ARG A 500 10.84 18.11 -11.91
C ARG A 500 9.83 19.25 -11.89
N PHE A 501 8.54 18.95 -12.13
CA PHE A 501 7.46 19.93 -12.02
C PHE A 501 7.38 20.54 -10.61
N LYS A 502 7.51 19.72 -9.56
CA LYS A 502 7.65 20.22 -8.17
C LYS A 502 8.91 21.06 -7.96
N GLY A 503 10.00 20.75 -8.67
CA GLY A 503 11.25 21.49 -8.61
C GLY A 503 11.13 22.97 -8.97
N LEU A 504 10.20 23.33 -9.86
CA LEU A 504 9.93 24.74 -10.19
C LEU A 504 9.43 25.55 -8.99
N ASP A 505 8.67 24.92 -8.07
CA ASP A 505 8.23 25.55 -6.82
C ASP A 505 9.42 25.86 -5.91
N TYR A 506 10.33 24.90 -5.77
CA TYR A 506 11.54 25.05 -4.93
C TYR A 506 12.43 26.17 -5.46
N GLN A 507 12.66 26.20 -6.77
CA GLN A 507 13.44 27.25 -7.43
C GLN A 507 12.79 28.63 -7.27
N GLY A 508 11.46 28.73 -7.47
CA GLY A 508 10.73 29.98 -7.31
C GLY A 508 10.80 30.54 -5.89
N ARG A 509 10.53 29.70 -4.88
CA ARG A 509 10.61 30.08 -3.46
C ARG A 509 12.03 30.43 -3.03
N ARG A 510 13.03 29.67 -3.47
CA ARG A 510 14.44 30.01 -3.25
C ARG A 510 14.78 31.37 -3.85
N ALA A 511 14.41 31.61 -5.10
CA ALA A 511 14.70 32.87 -5.77
C ALA A 511 14.09 34.06 -5.01
N LEU A 512 12.89 33.91 -4.44
CA LEU A 512 12.31 34.93 -3.56
C LEU A 512 13.10 35.12 -2.25
N ARG A 513 13.54 34.03 -1.61
CA ARG A 513 14.42 34.08 -0.42
C ARG A 513 15.78 34.72 -0.71
N GLN A 514 16.22 34.74 -1.96
CA GLN A 514 17.48 35.39 -2.38
C GLN A 514 17.27 36.78 -2.99
N GLY A 515 16.03 37.28 -3.01
CA GLY A 515 15.70 38.57 -3.63
C GLY A 515 15.76 38.59 -5.16
N SER A 516 15.86 37.42 -5.81
CA SER A 516 15.90 37.25 -7.27
C SER A 516 14.50 37.18 -7.86
N TYR A 517 13.76 38.28 -7.80
CA TYR A 517 12.32 38.30 -8.04
C TYR A 517 11.88 37.94 -9.46
N GLU A 518 12.60 38.41 -10.48
CA GLU A 518 12.32 38.07 -11.87
C GLU A 518 12.45 36.56 -12.13
N ALA A 519 13.49 35.94 -11.54
CA ALA A 519 13.70 34.50 -11.63
C ALA A 519 12.56 33.74 -10.95
N ALA A 520 12.05 34.23 -9.82
CA ALA A 520 10.94 33.60 -9.15
C ALA A 520 9.63 33.64 -9.96
N LEU A 521 9.30 34.80 -10.53
CA LEU A 521 8.14 34.94 -11.41
C LEU A 521 8.25 34.02 -12.63
N LEU A 522 9.44 33.92 -13.24
CA LEU A 522 9.69 33.02 -14.37
C LEU A 522 9.44 31.55 -14.00
N CYS A 523 9.90 31.10 -12.82
CA CYS A 523 9.64 29.75 -12.34
C CYS A 523 8.15 29.48 -12.16
N PHE A 524 7.41 30.39 -11.51
CA PHE A 524 5.96 30.20 -11.32
C PHE A 524 5.15 30.30 -12.61
N CYS A 525 5.53 31.18 -13.55
CA CYS A 525 4.94 31.23 -14.88
C CYS A 525 5.13 29.91 -15.64
N ARG A 526 6.35 29.36 -15.63
CA ARG A 526 6.65 28.06 -16.25
C ARG A 526 5.83 26.95 -15.61
N LYS A 527 5.79 26.89 -14.28
CA LYS A 527 5.02 25.88 -13.55
C LYS A 527 3.54 25.98 -13.91
N ARG A 528 2.99 27.19 -13.95
CA ARG A 528 1.61 27.42 -14.37
C ARG A 528 1.32 26.93 -15.79
N HIS A 529 2.23 27.18 -16.71
CA HIS A 529 2.09 26.73 -18.09
C HIS A 529 2.09 25.20 -18.21
N GLN A 530 2.89 24.52 -17.39
CA GLN A 530 3.00 23.06 -17.36
C GLN A 530 1.89 22.36 -16.58
N ALA A 531 1.13 23.06 -15.73
CA ALA A 531 0.10 22.44 -14.88
C ALA A 531 -0.88 21.50 -15.64
N PRO A 532 -1.39 21.85 -16.84
CA PRO A 532 -2.27 20.94 -17.60
C PRO A 532 -1.61 19.64 -18.05
N GLU A 533 -0.28 19.61 -18.20
CA GLU A 533 0.49 18.40 -18.55
C GLU A 533 0.58 17.42 -17.38
N HIS A 534 0.22 17.87 -16.17
CA HIS A 534 0.26 17.13 -14.92
C HIS A 534 -1.14 16.95 -14.29
N ASP A 535 -2.21 17.05 -15.09
CA ASP A 535 -3.61 16.98 -14.65
C ASP A 535 -4.00 18.01 -13.56
N GLU A 536 -3.24 19.11 -13.46
CA GLU A 536 -3.50 20.21 -12.54
C GLU A 536 -4.23 21.37 -13.25
N ASN A 537 -5.21 21.98 -12.58
CA ASN A 537 -5.99 23.09 -13.15
C ASN A 537 -5.26 24.45 -13.13
N GLY A 538 -4.04 24.51 -12.62
CA GLY A 538 -3.19 25.71 -12.56
C GLY A 538 -3.66 26.81 -11.60
N GLN A 539 -4.70 26.59 -10.78
CA GLN A 539 -5.19 27.60 -9.84
C GLN A 539 -4.23 27.82 -8.68
N ARG A 540 -3.55 26.77 -8.23
CA ARG A 540 -2.55 26.87 -7.16
C ARG A 540 -1.32 27.63 -7.63
N GLU A 541 -0.92 27.39 -8.87
CA GLU A 541 0.17 28.05 -9.57
C GLU A 541 -0.16 29.53 -9.80
N LEU A 542 -1.41 29.84 -10.18
CA LEU A 542 -1.91 31.23 -10.25
C LEU A 542 -1.81 31.92 -8.89
N ALA A 543 -2.21 31.27 -7.80
CA ALA A 543 -2.12 31.85 -6.46
C ALA A 543 -0.67 32.19 -6.09
N TRP A 544 0.29 31.29 -6.36
CA TRP A 544 1.72 31.56 -6.12
C TRP A 544 2.26 32.69 -7.00
N LEU A 545 1.88 32.69 -8.29
CA LEU A 545 2.31 33.72 -9.23
C LEU A 545 1.78 35.10 -8.84
N LEU A 546 0.48 35.21 -8.50
CA LEU A 546 -0.14 36.45 -8.03
C LEU A 546 0.48 36.91 -6.71
N TYR A 547 0.74 35.97 -5.79
CA TYR A 547 1.39 36.29 -4.52
C TYR A 547 2.79 36.85 -4.74
N ALA A 548 3.63 36.19 -5.55
CA ALA A 548 4.95 36.70 -5.91
C ALA A 548 4.87 38.08 -6.58
N ALA A 549 3.95 38.26 -7.52
CA ALA A 549 3.73 39.54 -8.20
C ALA A 549 3.26 40.65 -7.25
N ALA A 550 2.47 40.33 -6.20
CA ALA A 550 2.09 41.28 -5.17
C ALA A 550 3.29 41.78 -4.35
N LEU A 551 4.23 40.88 -4.06
CA LEU A 551 5.41 41.20 -3.26
C LEU A 551 6.36 42.14 -4.02
N VAL A 552 6.66 41.84 -5.28
CA VAL A 552 7.92 42.30 -5.91
C VAL A 552 7.80 43.51 -6.84
N GLY A 553 6.59 43.92 -7.27
CA GLY A 553 6.47 44.90 -8.36
C GLY A 553 6.23 44.22 -9.71
N PRO A 554 5.45 44.82 -10.64
CA PRO A 554 5.38 44.26 -11.99
C PRO A 554 6.76 44.32 -12.63
N THR A 555 7.12 43.33 -13.44
CA THR A 555 8.32 43.44 -14.27
C THR A 555 8.11 44.55 -15.30
N ASN A 556 9.14 45.35 -15.55
CA ASN A 556 9.07 46.54 -16.41
C ASN A 556 8.33 46.26 -17.74
N GLY A 557 7.09 46.73 -17.86
CA GLY A 557 6.44 47.02 -19.14
C GLY A 557 5.41 46.04 -19.70
N ASP A 558 5.14 44.88 -19.10
CA ASP A 558 4.18 43.92 -19.70
C ASP A 558 2.78 43.98 -19.08
N SER A 559 1.78 44.14 -19.94
CA SER A 559 0.33 44.13 -19.67
C SER A 559 -0.22 42.83 -19.06
N HIS A 560 0.65 41.84 -18.81
CA HIS A 560 0.30 40.51 -18.30
C HIS A 560 0.02 40.50 -16.79
N ASP A 561 0.64 41.37 -15.99
CA ASP A 561 0.50 41.37 -14.53
C ASP A 561 -0.89 41.83 -14.05
N ILE A 562 -1.56 42.69 -14.81
CA ILE A 562 -2.94 43.14 -14.55
C ILE A 562 -3.95 42.01 -14.82
N ASN A 563 -3.55 40.96 -15.53
CA ASN A 563 -4.45 39.85 -15.89
C ASN A 563 -4.61 38.83 -14.76
N TYR A 564 -3.58 38.59 -13.93
CA TYR A 564 -3.64 37.57 -12.86
C TYR A 564 -4.64 37.89 -11.76
N ALA A 565 -4.69 39.15 -11.30
CA ALA A 565 -5.65 39.57 -10.28
C ALA A 565 -7.10 39.46 -10.79
N LYS A 566 -7.34 39.87 -12.05
CA LYS A 566 -8.65 39.76 -12.71
C LYS A 566 -9.08 38.30 -12.90
N GLU A 567 -8.16 37.45 -13.32
CA GLU A 567 -8.40 36.03 -13.46
C GLU A 567 -8.71 35.38 -12.10
N CYS A 568 -7.96 35.72 -11.05
CA CYS A 568 -8.23 35.29 -9.69
C CYS A 568 -9.63 35.73 -9.23
N GLN A 569 -10.02 36.98 -9.49
CA GLN A 569 -11.35 37.49 -9.17
C GLN A 569 -12.45 36.72 -9.91
N ALA A 570 -12.26 36.41 -11.20
CA ALA A 570 -13.21 35.64 -11.98
C ALA A 570 -13.40 34.22 -11.40
N ILE A 571 -12.30 33.53 -11.07
CA ILE A 571 -12.35 32.20 -10.44
C ILE A 571 -13.06 32.23 -9.09
N LEU A 572 -12.80 33.26 -8.27
CA LEU A 572 -13.46 33.43 -6.98
C LEU A 572 -14.95 33.80 -7.14
N ALA A 573 -15.33 34.57 -8.15
CA ALA A 573 -16.73 34.89 -8.40
C ALA A 573 -17.56 33.65 -8.79
N ASP A 574 -16.95 32.70 -9.51
CA ASP A 574 -17.58 31.45 -9.94
C ASP A 574 -17.65 30.39 -8.83
N ARG A 575 -17.02 30.62 -7.67
CA ARG A 575 -17.01 29.69 -6.53
C ARG A 575 -17.59 30.36 -5.29
N PRO A 576 -18.82 30.02 -4.85
CA PRO A 576 -19.45 30.71 -3.72
C PRO A 576 -18.89 30.33 -2.34
N GLU A 577 -18.14 29.22 -2.24
CA GLU A 577 -17.52 28.75 -1.00
C GLU A 577 -16.21 27.97 -1.28
N PRO A 578 -15.26 27.90 -0.33
CA PRO A 578 -14.09 27.06 -0.47
C PRO A 578 -14.48 25.61 -0.16
N GLY A 579 -13.88 24.64 -0.83
CA GLY A 579 -13.96 23.23 -0.47
C GLY A 579 -13.30 22.91 0.87
N SER A 580 -13.31 21.62 1.24
CA SER A 580 -12.59 21.12 2.42
C SER A 580 -11.10 20.91 2.11
N GLY A 581 -10.22 21.25 3.06
CA GLY A 581 -8.83 20.80 3.13
C GLY A 581 -7.93 21.17 1.94
N ASN A 582 -7.07 22.17 2.11
CA ASN A 582 -6.07 22.59 1.11
C ASN A 582 -6.65 23.04 -0.26
N ASP A 583 -7.86 23.59 -0.28
CA ASP A 583 -8.51 24.14 -1.49
C ASP A 583 -7.74 25.33 -2.08
N SER A 584 -7.58 25.37 -3.41
CA SER A 584 -6.94 26.46 -4.16
C SER A 584 -7.58 27.84 -3.91
N VAL A 585 -8.89 27.90 -3.63
CA VAL A 585 -9.65 29.13 -3.30
C VAL A 585 -9.02 29.87 -2.13
N LEU A 586 -8.64 29.19 -1.05
CA LEU A 586 -8.05 29.86 0.12
C LEU A 586 -6.68 30.48 -0.19
N TYR A 587 -5.91 29.86 -1.08
CA TYR A 587 -4.62 30.39 -1.52
C TYR A 587 -4.78 31.53 -2.52
N LEU A 588 -5.80 31.48 -3.37
CA LEU A 588 -6.20 32.60 -4.23
C LEU A 588 -6.65 33.81 -3.41
N LEU A 589 -7.48 33.60 -2.37
CA LEU A 589 -7.88 34.66 -1.43
C LEU A 589 -6.67 35.29 -0.73
N ARG A 590 -5.73 34.45 -0.26
CA ARG A 590 -4.47 34.91 0.34
C ARG A 590 -3.67 35.78 -0.63
N ALA A 591 -3.48 35.32 -1.86
CA ALA A 591 -2.72 36.02 -2.89
C ALA A 591 -3.40 37.34 -3.28
N LEU A 592 -4.72 37.34 -3.45
CA LEU A 592 -5.50 38.52 -3.79
C LEU A 592 -5.51 39.55 -2.66
N ALA A 593 -5.54 39.12 -1.40
CA ALA A 593 -5.43 40.04 -0.25
C ALA A 593 -4.05 40.69 -0.16
N ALA A 594 -2.98 39.92 -0.40
CA ALA A 594 -1.63 40.47 -0.51
C ALA A 594 -1.51 41.48 -1.66
N TRP A 595 -2.12 41.17 -2.82
CA TRP A 595 -2.18 42.07 -3.97
C TRP A 595 -2.95 43.36 -3.67
N ALA A 596 -4.15 43.26 -3.11
CA ALA A 596 -4.98 44.40 -2.74
C ALA A 596 -4.22 45.37 -1.83
N TRP A 597 -3.57 44.84 -0.77
CA TRP A 597 -2.69 45.61 0.11
C TRP A 597 -1.53 46.27 -0.62
N ARG A 598 -0.72 45.49 -1.34
CA ARG A 598 0.53 45.99 -1.93
C ARG A 598 0.31 46.94 -3.10
N ARG A 599 -0.77 46.77 -3.86
CA ARG A 599 -1.10 47.58 -5.04
C ARG A 599 -2.11 48.67 -4.77
N ARG A 600 -2.71 48.69 -3.57
CA ARG A 600 -3.86 49.55 -3.26
C ARG A 600 -4.98 49.37 -4.27
N ASP A 601 -5.19 48.13 -4.69
CA ASP A 601 -6.18 47.75 -5.69
C ASP A 601 -7.56 47.60 -5.03
N ALA A 602 -8.39 48.64 -5.17
CA ALA A 602 -9.73 48.69 -4.59
C ALA A 602 -10.66 47.59 -5.16
N ALA A 603 -10.50 47.22 -6.44
CA ALA A 603 -11.33 46.17 -7.03
C ALA A 603 -10.97 44.78 -6.47
N ALA A 604 -9.67 44.51 -6.26
CA ALA A 604 -9.22 43.29 -5.58
C ALA A 604 -9.77 43.20 -4.16
N TRP A 605 -9.79 44.33 -3.45
CA TRP A 605 -10.39 44.43 -2.12
C TRP A 605 -11.91 44.22 -2.10
N GLU A 606 -12.66 44.86 -2.99
CA GLU A 606 -14.12 44.69 -3.12
C GLU A 606 -14.48 43.22 -3.38
N ALA A 607 -13.68 42.52 -4.19
CA ALA A 607 -13.87 41.09 -4.46
C ALA A 607 -13.64 40.19 -3.23
N LEU A 608 -12.91 40.65 -2.20
CA LEU A 608 -12.67 39.90 -0.96
C LEU A 608 -13.78 40.10 0.07
N ALA A 609 -14.54 41.20 0.01
CA ALA A 609 -15.57 41.51 1.00
C ALA A 609 -16.66 40.42 1.15
N PRO A 610 -17.18 39.79 0.07
CA PRO A 610 -18.14 38.70 0.18
C PRO A 610 -17.63 37.46 0.93
N TRP A 611 -16.30 37.26 0.99
CA TRP A 611 -15.66 36.09 1.60
C TRP A 611 -15.44 36.22 3.11
N LEU A 612 -15.57 37.42 3.68
CA LEU A 612 -15.31 37.67 5.10
C LEU A 612 -16.12 36.79 6.06
N PRO A 613 -17.44 36.54 5.86
CA PRO A 613 -18.21 35.69 6.76
C PRO A 613 -17.65 34.26 6.80
N GLU A 614 -17.23 33.72 5.66
CA GLU A 614 -16.67 32.37 5.59
C GLU A 614 -15.25 32.29 6.17
N LEU A 615 -14.40 33.29 5.90
CA LEU A 615 -13.08 33.39 6.53
C LEU A 615 -13.17 33.45 8.07
N LYS A 616 -14.16 34.19 8.60
CA LYS A 616 -14.46 34.24 10.04
C LYS A 616 -14.84 32.88 10.61
N LYS A 617 -15.82 32.24 9.98
CA LYS A 617 -16.32 30.93 10.37
C LYS A 617 -15.19 29.90 10.41
N ARG A 618 -14.31 29.89 9.41
CA ARG A 618 -13.15 28.98 9.34
C ARG A 618 -12.09 29.25 10.40
N LEU A 619 -11.83 30.53 10.68
CA LEU A 619 -10.95 30.94 11.77
C LEU A 619 -11.48 30.43 13.12
N GLU A 620 -12.79 30.55 13.36
CA GLU A 620 -13.46 30.09 14.58
C GLU A 620 -13.49 28.56 14.69
N SER A 621 -13.74 27.86 13.58
CA SER A 621 -13.79 26.40 13.53
C SER A 621 -12.42 25.73 13.44
N ARG A 622 -11.33 26.49 13.41
CA ARG A 622 -9.95 26.02 13.26
C ARG A 622 -9.72 25.13 12.02
N GLN A 623 -10.30 25.53 10.89
CA GLN A 623 -10.15 24.82 9.61
C GLN A 623 -9.30 25.67 8.65
N ASP A 624 -8.26 25.07 8.07
CA ASP A 624 -7.31 25.74 7.15
C ASP A 624 -6.79 27.10 7.68
N THR A 625 -6.42 27.12 8.97
CA THR A 625 -6.11 28.34 9.73
C THR A 625 -4.95 29.16 9.17
N GLY A 626 -3.97 28.52 8.53
CA GLY A 626 -2.88 29.19 7.81
C GLY A 626 -3.40 30.16 6.75
N PRO A 627 -3.81 29.70 5.55
CA PRO A 627 -4.25 30.59 4.47
C PRO A 627 -5.30 31.64 4.89
N VAL A 628 -6.22 31.27 5.78
CA VAL A 628 -7.22 32.19 6.35
C VAL A 628 -6.55 33.28 7.20
N GLY A 629 -5.65 32.91 8.11
CA GLY A 629 -4.90 33.83 8.96
C GLY A 629 -4.03 34.80 8.16
N PHE A 630 -3.38 34.33 7.08
CA PHE A 630 -2.63 35.20 6.16
C PHE A 630 -3.55 36.19 5.45
N THR A 631 -4.65 35.71 4.87
CA THR A 631 -5.62 36.55 4.17
C THR A 631 -6.11 37.68 5.08
N LEU A 632 -6.54 37.34 6.30
CA LEU A 632 -7.02 38.31 7.27
C LEU A 632 -5.90 39.27 7.74
N SER A 633 -4.66 38.80 7.86
CA SER A 633 -3.51 39.65 8.20
C SER A 633 -3.25 40.73 7.13
N TYR A 634 -3.31 40.36 5.84
CA TYR A 634 -3.20 41.33 4.75
C TYR A 634 -4.37 42.32 4.70
N LEU A 635 -5.59 41.86 4.99
CA LEU A 635 -6.76 42.75 5.06
C LEU A 635 -6.62 43.76 6.20
N HIS A 636 -6.09 43.37 7.36
CA HIS A 636 -5.76 44.29 8.45
C HIS A 636 -4.73 45.35 8.03
N LEU A 637 -3.72 44.94 7.25
CA LEU A 637 -2.71 45.87 6.70
C LEU A 637 -3.32 46.84 5.68
N TYR A 638 -4.16 46.37 4.76
CA TYR A 638 -4.89 47.23 3.82
C TYR A 638 -5.76 48.23 4.57
N GLN A 639 -6.61 47.76 5.48
CA GLN A 639 -7.54 48.60 6.26
C GLN A 639 -6.81 49.73 6.99
N ARG A 640 -5.66 49.41 7.58
CA ARG A 640 -4.82 50.36 8.29
C ARG A 640 -4.26 51.45 7.37
N GLU A 641 -3.83 51.09 6.17
CA GLU A 641 -3.18 52.04 5.24
C GLU A 641 -4.17 52.84 4.39
N SER A 642 -5.30 52.25 4.00
CA SER A 642 -6.33 52.91 3.17
C SER A 642 -7.31 53.74 3.99
N GLY A 643 -7.51 53.39 5.27
CA GLY A 643 -8.54 53.99 6.12
C GLY A 643 -9.96 53.48 5.84
N GLU A 644 -10.13 52.56 4.89
CA GLU A 644 -11.38 51.85 4.70
C GLU A 644 -11.70 51.00 5.95
N THR A 645 -12.95 50.60 6.17
CA THR A 645 -13.31 49.83 7.38
C THR A 645 -14.07 48.57 6.98
N LEU A 646 -13.48 47.41 7.24
CA LEU A 646 -14.18 46.14 7.24
C LEU A 646 -14.43 45.68 8.67
N ALA A 647 -15.48 44.88 8.83
CA ALA A 647 -15.70 44.14 10.06
C ALA A 647 -14.73 42.95 10.12
N LEU A 648 -13.44 43.19 10.33
CA LEU A 648 -12.45 42.12 10.47
C LEU A 648 -12.48 41.48 11.88
N PRO A 649 -12.07 40.21 12.03
CA PRO A 649 -11.81 39.61 13.33
C PRO A 649 -10.77 40.38 14.13
N ASP A 650 -10.82 40.21 15.46
CA ASP A 650 -9.76 40.72 16.33
C ASP A 650 -8.40 40.09 15.97
N TRP A 651 -7.34 40.90 16.08
CA TRP A 651 -5.98 40.47 15.79
C TRP A 651 -5.55 39.28 16.67
N GLY A 652 -5.99 39.22 17.93
CA GLY A 652 -5.70 38.12 18.83
C GLY A 652 -6.23 36.77 18.32
N ALA A 653 -7.41 36.75 17.68
CA ALA A 653 -7.96 35.54 17.08
C ALA A 653 -7.11 35.07 15.89
N ILE A 654 -6.64 36.00 15.06
CA ILE A 654 -5.73 35.71 13.94
C ILE A 654 -4.39 35.19 14.47
N CYS A 655 -3.86 35.79 15.54
CA CYS A 655 -2.65 35.30 16.20
C CYS A 655 -2.77 33.87 16.68
N VAL A 656 -3.89 33.51 17.33
CA VAL A 656 -4.11 32.14 17.81
C VAL A 656 -4.11 31.15 16.65
N ALA A 657 -4.82 31.46 15.56
CA ALA A 657 -4.87 30.60 14.39
C ALA A 657 -3.50 30.36 13.74
N LEU A 658 -2.74 31.44 13.48
CA LEU A 658 -1.39 31.33 12.92
C LEU A 658 -0.40 30.68 13.91
N GLN A 659 -0.58 30.88 15.21
CA GLN A 659 0.24 30.26 16.24
C GLN A 659 0.01 28.74 16.31
N ASP A 660 -1.24 28.29 16.18
CA ASP A 660 -1.60 26.87 16.22
C ASP A 660 -0.97 26.10 15.04
N ASP A 661 -0.83 26.74 13.89
CA ASP A 661 -0.10 26.23 12.71
C ASP A 661 1.38 26.62 12.69
N ARG A 662 1.87 27.32 13.73
CA ARG A 662 3.29 27.65 13.98
C ARG A 662 3.92 28.58 12.94
N TYR A 663 3.14 29.46 12.33
CA TYR A 663 3.63 30.56 11.48
C TYR A 663 4.28 31.70 12.30
N PHE A 664 5.30 31.36 13.09
CA PHE A 664 5.91 32.28 14.05
C PHE A 664 6.70 33.42 13.38
N PHE A 665 7.34 33.15 12.24
CA PHE A 665 8.07 34.18 11.51
C PHE A 665 7.10 35.22 10.94
N GLU A 666 6.02 34.74 10.33
CA GLU A 666 5.00 35.57 9.71
C GLU A 666 4.24 36.37 10.76
N LEU A 667 3.97 35.77 11.92
CA LEU A 667 3.45 36.50 13.08
C LEU A 667 4.38 37.63 13.52
N ALA A 668 5.70 37.44 13.54
CA ALA A 668 6.65 38.51 13.88
C ALA A 668 6.61 39.64 12.84
N VAL A 669 6.60 39.30 11.55
CA VAL A 669 6.53 40.25 10.43
C VAL A 669 5.22 41.04 10.45
N PHE A 670 4.06 40.38 10.50
CA PHE A 670 2.77 41.06 10.54
C PHE A 670 2.60 41.91 11.79
N SER A 671 3.02 41.41 12.95
CA SER A 671 2.99 42.18 14.20
C SER A 671 3.82 43.46 14.09
N ARG A 672 4.99 43.40 13.44
CA ARG A 672 5.82 44.59 13.20
C ARG A 672 5.12 45.60 12.30
N LEU A 673 4.53 45.15 11.19
CA LEU A 673 3.88 46.03 10.22
C LEU A 673 2.58 46.65 10.74
N LEU A 674 1.86 45.91 11.59
CA LEU A 674 0.68 46.37 12.32
C LEU A 674 1.02 47.16 13.60
N GLU A 675 2.31 47.43 13.87
CA GLU A 675 2.79 48.18 15.04
C GLU A 675 2.28 47.63 16.37
N ARG A 676 2.28 46.30 16.49
CA ARG A 676 2.00 45.62 17.75
C ARG A 676 3.13 45.83 18.75
N PRO A 677 2.89 45.62 20.05
CA PRO A 677 3.90 45.84 21.08
C PRO A 677 5.18 45.06 20.80
N ARG A 678 6.35 45.69 21.01
CA ARG A 678 7.68 45.09 20.80
C ARG A 678 7.82 43.70 21.44
N ALA A 679 7.29 43.52 22.65
CA ALA A 679 7.36 42.26 23.38
C ALA A 679 6.64 41.11 22.65
N GLU A 680 5.57 41.40 21.91
CA GLU A 680 4.85 40.41 21.10
C GLU A 680 5.68 39.98 19.89
N ILE A 681 6.26 40.94 19.17
CA ILE A 681 7.13 40.70 18.01
C ILE A 681 8.34 39.85 18.43
N GLU A 682 8.99 40.23 19.53
CA GLU A 682 10.16 39.53 20.07
C GLU A 682 9.82 38.09 20.48
N ARG A 683 8.64 37.87 21.08
CA ARG A 683 8.17 36.53 21.44
C ARG A 683 8.06 35.62 20.21
N TRP A 684 7.47 36.11 19.13
CA TRP A 684 7.29 35.34 17.90
C TRP A 684 8.63 35.06 17.21
N LEU A 685 9.46 36.09 17.07
CA LEU A 685 10.78 35.94 16.47
C LEU A 685 11.65 34.94 17.25
N LYS A 686 11.67 35.00 18.58
CA LYS A 686 12.40 34.02 19.41
C LYS A 686 11.93 32.59 19.20
N ARG A 687 10.62 32.34 19.06
CA ARG A 687 10.10 30.99 18.80
C ARG A 687 10.55 30.46 17.45
N TYR A 688 10.47 31.29 16.41
CA TYR A 688 10.94 30.93 15.08
C TYR A 688 12.45 30.63 15.05
N GLN A 689 13.27 31.52 15.62
CA GLN A 689 14.72 31.35 15.73
C GLN A 689 15.08 30.07 16.49
N GLN A 690 14.36 29.77 17.58
CA GLN A 690 14.54 28.53 18.32
C GLN A 690 14.20 27.29 17.47
N GLU A 691 13.12 27.34 16.69
CA GLU A 691 12.73 26.24 15.79
C GLU A 691 13.77 26.01 14.70
N ARG A 692 14.29 27.09 14.08
CA ARG A 692 15.41 27.03 13.13
C ARG A 692 16.63 26.34 13.73
N ARG A 693 17.05 26.74 14.94
CA ARG A 693 18.20 26.11 15.62
C ARG A 693 17.97 24.63 15.91
N VAL A 694 16.78 24.25 16.37
CA VAL A 694 16.44 22.83 16.64
C VAL A 694 16.50 22.00 15.36
N VAL A 695 16.01 22.54 14.25
CA VAL A 695 16.12 21.87 12.94
C VAL A 695 17.57 21.73 12.50
N MET A 696 18.36 22.80 12.60
CA MET A 696 19.77 22.74 12.21
C MET A 696 20.59 21.77 13.07
N ALA A 697 20.30 21.66 14.37
CA ALA A 697 20.91 20.65 15.22
C ALA A 697 20.61 19.22 14.74
N LYS A 698 19.40 18.96 14.22
CA LYS A 698 19.04 17.65 13.64
C LYS A 698 19.70 17.37 12.29
N LEU A 699 20.08 18.44 11.57
CA LEU A 699 20.85 18.36 10.33
C LEU A 699 22.36 18.41 10.55
N ALA A 700 22.83 18.41 11.80
CA ALA A 700 24.25 18.30 12.10
C ALA A 700 24.84 17.02 11.48
N LEU A 701 26.11 17.09 11.06
CA LEU A 701 26.80 16.01 10.33
C LEU A 701 26.67 14.65 11.03
N GLU A 702 26.80 14.61 12.35
CA GLU A 702 26.66 13.39 13.18
C GLU A 702 25.30 12.68 13.07
N ASN A 703 24.25 13.39 12.67
CA ASN A 703 22.90 12.86 12.56
C ASN A 703 22.57 12.38 11.15
N LEU A 704 23.27 12.90 10.14
CA LEU A 704 23.03 12.59 8.73
C LEU A 704 23.69 11.26 8.31
N PRO A 705 23.18 10.58 7.27
CA PRO A 705 23.86 9.44 6.69
C PRO A 705 25.20 9.87 6.05
N ASN A 706 26.20 8.99 6.11
CA ASN A 706 27.58 9.28 5.67
C ASN A 706 27.68 9.81 4.23
N TRP A 707 26.80 9.36 3.33
CA TRP A 707 26.80 9.81 1.94
C TRP A 707 26.38 11.28 1.77
N LEU A 708 25.70 11.88 2.76
CA LEU A 708 25.34 13.30 2.79
C LEU A 708 26.40 14.19 3.43
N HIS A 709 27.34 13.64 4.22
CA HIS A 709 28.29 14.45 5.01
C HIS A 709 29.11 15.42 4.15
N SER A 710 29.53 14.98 2.97
CA SER A 710 30.32 15.79 2.03
C SER A 710 29.50 16.71 1.12
N LYS A 711 28.17 16.67 1.25
CA LYS A 711 27.25 17.32 0.31
C LYS A 711 26.61 18.57 0.87
N LEU A 712 26.33 18.65 2.16
CA LEU A 712 25.73 19.84 2.75
C LEU A 712 26.82 20.87 3.10
N PRO A 713 26.60 22.17 2.82
CA PRO A 713 27.48 23.21 3.32
C PRO A 713 27.41 23.23 4.84
N GLU A 714 28.56 23.36 5.51
CA GLU A 714 28.60 23.64 6.94
C GLU A 714 27.95 25.00 7.17
N THR A 715 26.67 25.01 7.57
CA THR A 715 26.03 26.24 8.04
C THR A 715 26.44 26.41 9.49
N GLY A 716 27.38 27.31 9.73
CA GLY A 716 27.97 27.48 11.05
C GLY A 716 26.98 28.09 12.05
N PRO A 717 27.20 27.89 13.37
CA PRO A 717 26.50 28.67 14.39
C PRO A 717 26.64 30.20 14.19
N GLU A 718 27.75 30.64 13.58
CA GLU A 718 28.03 32.04 13.26
C GLU A 718 27.10 32.57 12.16
N ASP A 719 26.89 31.84 11.06
CA ASP A 719 25.98 32.23 9.97
C ASP A 719 24.53 32.41 10.46
N LEU A 720 24.08 31.47 11.32
CA LEU A 720 22.76 31.55 11.94
C LEU A 720 22.66 32.75 12.89
N SER A 721 23.68 33.00 13.71
CA SER A 721 23.71 34.14 14.63
C SER A 721 23.66 35.48 13.89
N ASP A 722 24.36 35.60 12.76
CA ASP A 722 24.35 36.80 11.93
C ASP A 722 22.97 37.04 11.31
N GLN A 723 22.34 35.99 10.76
CA GLN A 723 20.99 36.08 10.23
C GLN A 723 19.97 36.49 11.31
N GLU A 724 20.04 35.87 12.48
CA GLU A 724 19.17 36.17 13.62
C GLU A 724 19.36 37.61 14.13
N SER A 725 20.58 38.12 14.07
CA SER A 725 20.91 39.49 14.44
C SER A 725 20.30 40.50 13.46
N ARG A 726 20.39 40.24 12.15
CA ARG A 726 19.75 41.06 11.10
C ARG A 726 18.23 41.07 11.25
N GLU A 727 17.61 39.91 11.51
CA GLU A 727 16.18 39.80 11.77
C GLU A 727 15.74 40.65 12.98
N ARG A 728 16.52 40.61 14.07
CA ARG A 728 16.24 41.42 15.27
C ARG A 728 16.42 42.91 15.01
N GLU A 729 17.46 43.31 14.29
CA GLU A 729 17.70 44.70 13.94
C GLU A 729 16.52 45.28 13.16
N LEU A 730 15.99 44.52 12.19
CA LEU A 730 14.88 44.96 11.34
C LEU A 730 13.52 44.92 12.06
N LEU A 731 13.20 43.80 12.72
CA LEU A 731 11.88 43.61 13.32
C LEU A 731 11.73 44.25 14.69
N LEU A 732 12.83 44.45 15.42
CA LEU A 732 12.85 45.08 16.74
C LEU A 732 13.60 46.43 16.70
N GLY A 733 13.91 46.98 15.52
CA GLY A 733 14.49 48.32 15.39
C GLY A 733 13.59 49.42 15.98
N VAL A 734 14.17 50.57 16.28
CA VAL A 734 13.39 51.76 16.67
C VAL A 734 12.53 52.22 15.49
N ASP A 735 13.14 52.30 14.30
CA ASP A 735 12.46 52.73 13.08
C ASP A 735 11.66 51.58 12.47
N LYS A 736 10.41 51.88 12.10
CA LYS A 736 9.54 50.93 11.40
C LYS A 736 10.13 50.66 10.01
N PRO A 737 10.48 49.39 9.68
CA PRO A 737 10.84 49.07 8.31
C PRO A 737 9.59 49.19 7.45
N ASP A 738 9.72 49.81 6.28
CA ASP A 738 8.71 49.62 5.24
C ASP A 738 8.81 48.18 4.68
N TRP A 739 7.78 47.76 3.96
CA TRP A 739 7.75 46.41 3.41
C TRP A 739 8.90 46.16 2.42
N ASN A 740 9.30 47.16 1.64
CA ASN A 740 10.38 47.03 0.67
C ASN A 740 11.73 46.76 1.35
N THR A 741 11.93 47.30 2.55
CA THR A 741 13.09 47.04 3.41
C THR A 741 13.08 45.59 3.90
N LEU A 742 11.93 45.06 4.30
CA LEU A 742 11.81 43.64 4.67
C LEU A 742 12.07 42.71 3.47
N ILE A 743 11.58 43.09 2.28
CA ILE A 743 11.85 42.40 1.02
C ILE A 743 13.35 42.38 0.71
N ALA A 744 14.00 43.55 0.73
CA ALA A 744 15.43 43.68 0.46
C ALA A 744 16.30 42.90 1.46
N ALA A 745 15.79 42.71 2.68
CA ALA A 745 16.41 41.88 3.71
C ALA A 745 16.04 40.39 3.66
N HIS A 746 15.29 39.97 2.64
CA HIS A 746 14.84 38.58 2.45
C HIS A 746 13.89 38.05 3.54
N LEU A 747 13.20 38.96 4.23
CA LEU A 747 12.28 38.67 5.33
C LEU A 747 10.82 38.66 4.85
N LEU A 748 10.56 37.82 3.86
CA LEU A 748 9.22 37.63 3.30
C LEU A 748 8.40 36.64 4.14
N PRO A 749 7.14 36.95 4.49
CA PRO A 749 6.23 35.96 5.06
C PRO A 749 5.69 35.02 3.96
N TRP A 750 5.45 33.74 4.26
CA TRP A 750 5.10 32.70 3.26
C TRP A 750 3.86 31.88 3.57
#